data_AF-A0A927AB64-F1
#
_entry.id   AF-A0A927AB64-F1
#
_cell.length_a   1.000
_cell.length_b   1.000
_cell.length_c   1.000
_cell.angle_alpha   90.00
_cell.angle_beta   90.00
_cell.angle_gamma   90.00
#
_symmetry.space_group_name_H-M   'P 1'
#
loop_
_entity.id
_entity.type
_entity.pdbx_description
1 polymer ?
#
loop_
_entity_poly.entity_id
_entity_poly.type
_entity_poly.pdbx_seq_one_letter_code
_entity_poly.pdbx_strand_id
1 'polypeptide(L)'
;MRTARGNPRQSTRLFSDIENHWAKECIVELAQRDLVKGDQNGQFRPDAPIKRGEFAVLMYWVFPRALPVREAQAFVDVPGLHWASNAVKWVYERGLFSGYNDRTFRPDNALSRLEALMVLVKGLNYALPLFPNRILEAYFDDAEKVPGFAQGAIASATLAGLVVSYPDVRQLRPHQSVTRAEIAAMLCQTFRQPDSVPRQYVTWSAGLETISETDAVPFGLLRGNGQLVKQIQTRLSALRLYPAAAITGKYTPATEAALIDFCRILELPNRNTQNLDITLARILLTLEPVCFILEQARNRDRIFAEYLQQEKGFSAAALAFLDKGIEGSPYAAEVKHYPIYLLRQKQEPQAVSVVHSQTGRRAPSEVNSDVPALSEPQSSAQLQPFPNRGEMPRINSQGLAFLHDDIQQACVCLGKLENGQLTAHWLGKNALANVELWSATKIIPLLNVVSKVNSSIAEADIDNGVIRPRRSSRGFSFYDLAVEIVNYKSSIGSSNSLAAMFKQFETPQNLENWLKAITGNTQLEFRGRYGEGNFIQAPELWDQHLRRVLLRASGGSHRGDNSISTYDMTRLVTMLAWHPYLSIDAQLPGAQWHSLESIIRAMGVDSARYLDVAIARLGLAEVIASPVIISKLGFGRSGIRHRTELVYTAYVQFWDQHRCGSSTGVSPPLRSLGMTLIGAKKLGNGDREATELDARMAAEVTEIVRRLVTDELLLS
;
A
#
# COMPACT_ATOMS: atom_id res chain seq x y z
N MET A 1 14.08 5.19 -59.15
CA MET A 1 15.20 4.21 -59.17
C MET A 1 14.88 3.10 -58.19
N ARG A 2 14.70 1.88 -58.71
CA ARG A 2 14.62 0.60 -57.97
C ARG A 2 16.03 0.18 -57.51
N THR A 3 16.07 -0.62 -56.44
CA THR A 3 16.95 -1.76 -56.06
C THR A 3 17.43 -1.62 -54.60
N ALA A 4 17.36 -2.60 -53.69
CA ALA A 4 16.99 -4.00 -53.79
C ALA A 4 16.49 -4.52 -52.42
N ARG A 5 15.46 -5.39 -52.47
CA ARG A 5 15.13 -6.34 -51.40
C ARG A 5 16.25 -7.38 -51.35
N GLY A 6 16.88 -7.54 -50.18
CA GLY A 6 17.80 -8.64 -49.88
C GLY A 6 17.05 -9.89 -49.43
N ASN A 7 17.51 -11.03 -49.92
CA ASN A 7 16.91 -12.37 -49.94
C ASN A 7 16.91 -13.09 -48.56
N PRO A 8 16.26 -14.28 -48.43
CA PRO A 8 15.91 -14.90 -47.15
C PRO A 8 17.12 -15.42 -46.37
N ARG A 9 16.93 -15.44 -45.05
CA ARG A 9 17.79 -15.99 -43.98
C ARG A 9 18.59 -17.20 -44.46
N GLN A 10 19.84 -16.98 -44.86
CA GLN A 10 20.84 -18.04 -44.92
C GLN A 10 21.10 -18.49 -43.48
N SER A 11 20.92 -19.79 -43.26
CA SER A 11 21.31 -20.52 -42.07
C SER A 11 22.82 -20.36 -41.83
N THR A 12 23.20 -19.36 -41.04
CA THR A 12 24.51 -19.34 -40.39
C THR A 12 24.41 -20.30 -39.19
N ARG A 13 25.05 -21.47 -39.31
CA ARG A 13 25.33 -22.33 -38.15
C ARG A 13 26.12 -21.53 -37.12
N LEU A 14 25.43 -20.94 -36.14
CA LEU A 14 26.04 -20.14 -35.07
C LEU A 14 26.93 -21.02 -34.17
N PHE A 15 26.43 -22.19 -33.76
CA PHE A 15 27.18 -23.15 -32.95
C PHE A 15 26.95 -24.57 -33.49
N SER A 16 28.03 -25.36 -33.59
CA SER A 16 27.98 -26.69 -34.21
C SER A 16 27.38 -27.78 -33.30
N ASP A 17 27.37 -27.56 -31.99
CA ASP A 17 27.04 -28.53 -30.94
C ASP A 17 25.59 -28.43 -30.42
N ILE A 18 24.75 -27.59 -31.02
CA ILE A 18 23.35 -27.39 -30.60
C ILE A 18 22.31 -27.89 -31.61
N GLU A 19 22.72 -28.47 -32.73
CA GLU A 19 21.82 -28.76 -33.87
C GLU A 19 20.61 -29.62 -33.51
N ASN A 20 20.79 -30.57 -32.58
CA ASN A 20 19.76 -31.48 -32.08
C ASN A 20 19.46 -31.26 -30.58
N HIS A 21 19.83 -30.10 -30.03
CA HIS A 21 19.70 -29.81 -28.60
C HIS A 21 18.34 -29.15 -28.29
N TRP A 22 17.69 -29.54 -27.18
CA TRP A 22 16.34 -29.06 -26.83
C TRP A 22 16.23 -27.55 -26.60
N ALA A 23 17.35 -26.90 -26.27
CA ALA A 23 17.45 -25.46 -26.05
C ALA A 23 17.97 -24.68 -27.27
N LYS A 24 18.08 -25.31 -28.45
CA LYS A 24 18.69 -24.73 -29.65
C LYS A 24 18.10 -23.38 -30.00
N GLU A 25 16.78 -23.29 -30.09
CA GLU A 25 16.06 -22.08 -30.47
C GLU A 25 16.40 -20.92 -29.52
N CYS A 26 16.42 -21.21 -28.22
CA CYS A 26 16.80 -20.25 -27.19
C CYS A 26 18.25 -19.79 -27.28
N ILE A 27 19.18 -20.72 -27.49
CA ILE A 27 20.61 -20.40 -27.60
C ILE A 27 20.86 -19.50 -28.80
N VAL A 28 20.24 -19.81 -29.95
CA VAL A 28 20.34 -19.00 -31.17
C VAL A 28 19.77 -17.59 -30.95
N GLU A 29 18.59 -17.48 -30.34
CA GLU A 29 17.92 -16.20 -30.08
C GLU A 29 18.75 -15.30 -29.15
N LEU A 30 19.30 -15.85 -28.06
CA LEU A 30 20.13 -15.09 -27.14
C LEU A 30 21.49 -14.70 -27.76
N ALA A 31 22.04 -15.54 -28.65
CA ALA A 31 23.27 -15.22 -29.35
C ALA A 31 23.06 -14.08 -30.37
N GLN A 32 21.91 -14.04 -31.04
CA GLN A 32 21.54 -12.93 -31.93
C GLN A 32 21.36 -11.60 -31.20
N ARG A 33 21.14 -11.63 -29.88
CA ARG A 33 21.05 -10.46 -29.00
C ARG A 33 22.37 -10.11 -28.32
N ASP A 34 23.47 -10.76 -28.70
CA ASP A 34 24.79 -10.63 -28.08
C ASP A 34 24.84 -10.94 -26.57
N LEU A 35 23.83 -11.65 -26.04
CA LEU A 35 23.75 -12.00 -24.62
C LEU A 35 24.55 -13.26 -24.28
N VAL A 36 24.69 -14.18 -25.23
CA VAL A 36 25.50 -15.39 -25.04
C VAL A 36 26.46 -15.59 -26.21
N LYS A 37 27.61 -16.20 -25.93
CA LYS A 37 28.67 -16.45 -26.92
C LYS A 37 29.25 -17.85 -26.76
N GLY A 38 29.69 -18.43 -27.87
CA GLY A 38 30.42 -19.69 -27.91
C GLY A 38 31.91 -19.48 -27.66
N ASP A 39 32.65 -20.59 -27.62
CA ASP A 39 34.10 -20.59 -27.51
C ASP A 39 34.78 -20.29 -28.86
N GLN A 40 36.12 -20.22 -28.85
CA GLN A 40 36.93 -19.92 -30.04
C GLN A 40 36.81 -20.98 -31.15
N ASN A 41 36.27 -22.17 -30.83
CA ASN A 41 36.06 -23.27 -31.78
C ASN A 41 34.63 -23.28 -32.34
N GLY A 42 33.81 -22.27 -32.03
CA GLY A 42 32.42 -22.19 -32.48
C GLY A 42 31.48 -23.16 -31.78
N GLN A 43 31.80 -23.58 -30.55
CA GLN A 43 30.94 -24.43 -29.72
C GLN A 43 30.29 -23.61 -28.60
N PHE A 44 29.01 -23.86 -28.33
CA PHE A 44 28.29 -23.22 -27.22
C PHE A 44 28.50 -23.91 -25.87
N ARG A 45 28.73 -25.24 -25.90
CA ARG A 45 28.81 -26.16 -24.77
C ARG A 45 27.52 -26.16 -23.92
N PRO A 46 26.36 -26.54 -24.48
CA PRO A 46 25.06 -26.41 -23.82
C PRO A 46 24.96 -27.14 -22.49
N ASP A 47 25.58 -28.31 -22.36
CA ASP A 47 25.51 -29.16 -21.16
C ASP A 47 26.59 -28.84 -20.11
N ALA A 48 27.51 -27.93 -20.40
CA ALA A 48 28.52 -27.52 -19.43
C ALA A 48 27.88 -26.68 -18.31
N PRO A 49 28.31 -26.86 -17.04
CA PRO A 49 27.84 -26.02 -15.94
C PRO A 49 28.31 -24.58 -16.15
N ILE A 50 27.44 -23.62 -15.85
CA ILE A 50 27.83 -22.20 -15.85
C ILE A 50 28.55 -21.84 -14.55
N LYS A 51 29.60 -21.03 -14.65
CA LYS A 51 30.30 -20.51 -13.48
C LYS A 51 29.57 -19.29 -12.90
N ARG A 52 29.72 -19.07 -11.59
CA ARG A 52 29.10 -17.93 -10.88
C ARG A 52 29.53 -16.58 -11.44
N GLY A 53 30.80 -16.42 -11.81
CA GLY A 53 31.33 -15.20 -12.44
C GLY A 53 30.77 -14.95 -13.84
N GLU A 54 30.58 -16.00 -14.63
CA GLU A 54 29.96 -15.91 -15.96
C GLU A 54 28.51 -15.49 -15.85
N PHE A 55 27.77 -16.05 -14.89
CA PHE A 55 26.38 -15.67 -14.64
C PHE A 55 26.28 -14.22 -14.12
N ALA A 56 27.22 -13.76 -13.31
CA ALA A 56 27.26 -12.35 -12.87
C ALA A 56 27.43 -11.38 -14.07
N VAL A 57 28.32 -11.71 -15.01
CA VAL A 57 28.47 -10.94 -16.27
C VAL A 57 27.18 -10.97 -17.09
N LEU A 58 26.51 -12.12 -17.17
CA LEU A 58 25.23 -12.21 -17.86
C LEU A 58 24.16 -11.31 -17.22
N MET A 59 24.05 -11.30 -15.89
CA MET A 59 23.08 -10.48 -15.15
C MET A 59 23.35 -8.98 -15.25
N TYR A 60 24.62 -8.58 -15.37
CA TYR A 60 25.00 -7.20 -15.69
C TYR A 60 24.35 -6.72 -17.01
N TRP A 61 24.31 -7.58 -18.03
CA TRP A 61 23.70 -7.26 -19.33
C TRP A 61 22.18 -7.46 -19.37
N VAL A 62 21.65 -8.42 -18.61
CA VAL A 62 20.20 -8.71 -18.58
C VAL A 62 19.44 -7.64 -17.79
N PHE A 63 20.03 -7.08 -16.73
CA PHE A 63 19.36 -6.13 -15.84
C PHE A 63 20.01 -4.73 -15.79
N PRO A 64 20.39 -4.10 -16.91
CA PRO A 64 21.25 -2.91 -16.91
C PRO A 64 20.65 -1.68 -16.18
N ARG A 65 19.33 -1.70 -15.93
CA ARG A 65 18.56 -0.65 -15.24
C ARG A 65 18.28 -0.93 -13.76
N ALA A 66 18.76 -2.04 -13.19
CA ALA A 66 18.57 -2.32 -11.77
C ALA A 66 19.27 -1.25 -10.90
N LEU A 67 18.58 -0.79 -9.86
CA LEU A 67 19.05 0.27 -8.96
C LEU A 67 19.93 -0.30 -7.83
N PRO A 68 20.99 0.42 -7.41
CA PRO A 68 21.79 0.00 -6.27
C PRO A 68 20.96 0.06 -4.98
N VAL A 69 21.12 -0.97 -4.14
CA VAL A 69 20.46 -1.12 -2.83
C VAL A 69 21.46 -1.20 -1.68
N ARG A 70 22.76 -1.29 -2.00
CA ARG A 70 23.86 -1.27 -1.04
C ARG A 70 25.16 -0.82 -1.71
N GLU A 71 26.10 -0.39 -0.88
CA GLU A 71 27.45 -0.01 -1.28
C GLU A 71 28.25 -1.19 -1.86
N ALA A 72 29.28 -0.86 -2.64
CA ALA A 72 30.19 -1.84 -3.19
C ALA A 72 30.99 -2.57 -2.11
N GLN A 73 31.19 -3.88 -2.28
CA GLN A 73 32.08 -4.69 -1.46
C GLN A 73 33.24 -5.21 -2.32
N ALA A 74 34.47 -5.07 -1.83
CA ALA A 74 35.62 -5.74 -2.42
C ALA A 74 35.65 -7.21 -1.99
N PHE A 75 35.86 -8.12 -2.94
CA PHE A 75 36.02 -9.56 -2.70
C PHE A 75 37.49 -9.96 -2.87
N VAL A 76 38.01 -10.76 -1.94
CA VAL A 76 39.43 -11.12 -1.88
C VAL A 76 39.87 -11.95 -3.09
N ASP A 77 38.96 -12.76 -3.63
CA ASP A 77 39.16 -13.63 -4.78
C ASP A 77 38.71 -13.00 -6.12
N VAL A 78 38.35 -11.71 -6.11
CA VAL A 78 38.03 -10.94 -7.33
C VAL A 78 38.85 -9.65 -7.35
N PRO A 79 40.16 -9.72 -7.63
CA PRO A 79 41.01 -8.54 -7.74
C PRO A 79 40.52 -7.60 -8.84
N GLY A 80 40.91 -6.32 -8.78
CA GLY A 80 40.41 -5.28 -9.71
C GLY A 80 40.64 -5.57 -11.20
N LEU A 81 41.69 -6.34 -11.54
CA LEU A 81 42.01 -6.76 -12.91
C LEU A 81 41.32 -8.07 -13.33
N HIS A 82 40.53 -8.70 -12.46
CA HIS A 82 39.78 -9.90 -12.81
C HIS A 82 38.71 -9.56 -13.85
N TRP A 83 38.56 -10.37 -14.90
CA TRP A 83 37.67 -10.11 -16.04
C TRP A 83 36.19 -9.88 -15.63
N ALA A 84 35.74 -10.54 -14.56
CA ALA A 84 34.39 -10.38 -14.01
C ALA A 84 34.26 -9.25 -12.96
N SER A 85 35.33 -8.53 -12.61
CA SER A 85 35.35 -7.60 -11.45
C SER A 85 34.24 -6.55 -11.51
N ASN A 86 34.07 -5.89 -12.66
CA ASN A 86 33.02 -4.88 -12.85
C ASN A 86 31.61 -5.47 -12.71
N ALA A 87 31.36 -6.64 -13.28
CA ALA A 87 30.07 -7.29 -13.20
C ALA A 87 29.76 -7.75 -11.76
N VAL A 88 30.74 -8.35 -11.08
CA VAL A 88 30.62 -8.78 -9.68
C VAL A 88 30.27 -7.60 -8.77
N LYS A 89 30.99 -6.48 -8.92
CA LYS A 89 30.68 -5.23 -8.20
C LYS A 89 29.26 -4.78 -8.47
N TRP A 90 28.87 -4.71 -9.75
CA TRP A 90 27.57 -4.22 -10.19
C TRP A 90 26.41 -5.08 -9.64
N VAL A 91 26.51 -6.42 -9.75
CA VAL A 91 25.44 -7.33 -9.28
C VAL A 91 25.36 -7.37 -7.76
N TYR A 92 26.47 -7.10 -7.08
CA TYR A 92 26.49 -6.97 -5.63
C TYR A 92 25.75 -5.71 -5.19
N GLU A 93 26.11 -4.53 -5.69
CA GLU A 93 25.47 -3.25 -5.34
C GLU A 93 23.95 -3.29 -5.48
N ARG A 94 23.44 -4.04 -6.49
CA ARG A 94 22.01 -4.18 -6.81
C ARG A 94 21.30 -5.32 -6.09
N GLY A 95 21.97 -5.97 -5.14
CA GLY A 95 21.36 -7.00 -4.30
C GLY A 95 21.09 -8.35 -5.00
N LEU A 96 21.50 -8.50 -6.27
CA LEU A 96 21.24 -9.70 -7.06
C LEU A 96 22.03 -10.90 -6.53
N PHE A 97 23.32 -10.70 -6.27
CA PHE A 97 24.21 -11.72 -5.70
C PHE A 97 24.73 -11.33 -4.32
N SER A 98 24.92 -12.30 -3.43
CA SER A 98 25.70 -12.10 -2.20
C SER A 98 27.07 -12.79 -2.31
N GLY A 99 28.05 -12.26 -1.58
CA GLY A 99 29.29 -12.98 -1.31
C GLY A 99 29.18 -13.84 -0.06
N TYR A 100 30.28 -14.52 0.28
CA TYR A 100 30.38 -15.38 1.45
C TYR A 100 30.96 -14.61 2.66
N ASN A 101 30.78 -15.15 3.86
CA ASN A 101 31.21 -14.53 5.12
C ASN A 101 32.74 -14.30 5.20
N ASP A 102 33.52 -15.05 4.42
CA ASP A 102 34.98 -14.95 4.30
C ASP A 102 35.44 -13.83 3.33
N ARG A 103 34.51 -12.99 2.85
CA ARG A 103 34.74 -11.95 1.83
C ARG A 103 35.17 -12.50 0.47
N THR A 104 34.75 -13.72 0.12
CA THR A 104 34.91 -14.28 -1.23
C THR A 104 33.61 -14.17 -2.05
N PHE A 105 33.73 -14.15 -3.39
CA PHE A 105 32.62 -14.26 -4.33
C PHE A 105 32.53 -15.65 -4.98
N ARG A 106 33.67 -16.32 -5.13
CA ARG A 106 33.90 -17.63 -5.76
C ARG A 106 33.48 -17.66 -7.24
N PRO A 107 34.09 -16.81 -8.09
CA PRO A 107 33.67 -16.65 -9.49
C PRO A 107 33.82 -17.91 -10.34
N ASP A 108 34.76 -18.79 -9.99
CA ASP A 108 35.03 -20.04 -10.73
C ASP A 108 34.19 -21.24 -10.31
N ASN A 109 33.41 -21.10 -9.23
CA ASN A 109 32.53 -22.17 -8.78
C ASN A 109 31.33 -22.31 -9.74
N ALA A 110 30.91 -23.55 -9.96
CA ALA A 110 29.65 -23.83 -10.66
C ALA A 110 28.47 -23.26 -9.85
N LEU A 111 27.52 -22.66 -10.56
CA LEU A 111 26.31 -22.11 -9.96
C LEU A 111 25.24 -23.19 -9.80
N SER A 112 24.55 -23.23 -8.66
CA SER A 112 23.41 -24.14 -8.50
C SER A 112 22.16 -23.61 -9.19
N ARG A 113 21.25 -24.52 -9.57
CA ARG A 113 19.92 -24.19 -10.14
C ARG A 113 19.13 -23.27 -9.21
N LEU A 114 19.16 -23.54 -7.91
CA LEU A 114 18.53 -22.72 -6.87
C LEU A 114 19.04 -21.28 -6.89
N GLU A 115 20.37 -21.08 -6.90
CA GLU A 115 20.97 -19.75 -6.90
C GLU A 115 20.64 -18.96 -8.16
N ALA A 116 20.66 -19.61 -9.34
CA ALA A 116 20.32 -18.96 -10.60
C ALA A 116 18.88 -18.41 -10.58
N LEU A 117 17.92 -19.23 -10.16
CA LEU A 117 16.51 -18.84 -10.08
C LEU A 117 16.29 -17.71 -9.06
N MET A 118 16.95 -17.77 -7.89
CA MET A 118 16.87 -16.70 -6.89
C MET A 118 17.38 -15.36 -7.43
N VAL A 119 18.49 -15.37 -8.19
CA VAL A 119 19.05 -14.16 -8.81
C VAL A 119 18.08 -13.58 -9.86
N LEU A 120 17.49 -14.43 -10.71
CA LEU A 120 16.52 -14.00 -11.72
C LEU A 120 15.26 -13.40 -11.08
N VAL A 121 14.71 -14.05 -10.05
CA VAL A 121 13.53 -13.59 -9.29
C VAL A 121 13.79 -12.22 -8.66
N LYS A 122 14.98 -12.02 -8.09
CA LYS A 122 15.39 -10.70 -7.56
C LYS A 122 15.53 -9.66 -8.66
N GLY A 123 16.17 -9.99 -9.77
CA GLY A 123 16.37 -9.07 -10.90
C GLY A 123 15.05 -8.64 -11.54
N LEU A 124 14.06 -9.52 -11.54
CA LEU A 124 12.70 -9.25 -12.04
C LEU A 124 11.76 -8.64 -10.99
N ASN A 125 12.22 -8.52 -9.74
CA ASN A 125 11.47 -7.97 -8.62
C ASN A 125 10.10 -8.65 -8.41
N TYR A 126 10.06 -9.99 -8.46
CA TYR A 126 8.83 -10.74 -8.22
C TYR A 126 8.48 -10.79 -6.73
N ALA A 127 7.20 -10.58 -6.43
CA ALA A 127 6.64 -10.74 -5.09
C ALA A 127 6.64 -12.22 -4.66
N LEU A 128 6.93 -12.46 -3.38
CA LEU A 128 6.94 -13.81 -2.83
C LEU A 128 5.51 -14.26 -2.48
N PRO A 129 5.09 -15.47 -2.86
CA PRO A 129 3.76 -15.96 -2.53
C PRO A 129 3.64 -16.29 -1.04
N LEU A 130 2.44 -16.13 -0.49
CA LEU A 130 2.13 -16.37 0.93
C LEU A 130 2.31 -17.83 1.38
N PHE A 131 2.21 -18.81 0.44
CA PHE A 131 2.31 -20.25 0.74
C PHE A 131 3.28 -20.95 -0.22
N PRO A 132 4.58 -20.64 -0.16
CA PRO A 132 5.54 -21.15 -1.14
C PRO A 132 5.68 -22.67 -1.11
N ASN A 133 5.59 -23.29 0.07
CA ASN A 133 5.80 -24.74 0.22
C ASN A 133 4.70 -25.52 -0.51
N ARG A 134 3.45 -25.06 -0.41
CA ARG A 134 2.31 -25.66 -1.11
C ARG A 134 2.37 -25.49 -2.62
N ILE A 135 3.07 -24.47 -3.10
CA ILE A 135 3.34 -24.27 -4.52
C ILE A 135 4.40 -25.28 -4.93
N LEU A 136 5.55 -25.31 -4.26
CA LEU A 136 6.64 -26.22 -4.60
C LEU A 136 6.22 -27.69 -4.59
N GLU A 137 5.52 -28.14 -3.56
CA GLU A 137 4.97 -29.51 -3.45
C GLU A 137 3.96 -29.85 -4.57
N ALA A 138 3.32 -28.84 -5.17
CA ALA A 138 2.38 -29.05 -6.26
C ALA A 138 3.06 -29.23 -7.62
N TYR A 139 4.25 -28.65 -7.79
CA TYR A 139 4.97 -28.60 -9.06
C TYR A 139 6.19 -29.52 -9.11
N PHE A 140 6.79 -29.87 -7.97
CA PHE A 140 8.02 -30.65 -7.90
C PHE A 140 7.92 -31.83 -6.95
N ASP A 141 8.44 -32.97 -7.40
CA ASP A 141 8.53 -34.20 -6.60
C ASP A 141 9.69 -34.18 -5.60
N ASP A 142 10.62 -33.23 -5.77
CA ASP A 142 11.78 -33.00 -4.90
C ASP A 142 11.70 -31.64 -4.16
N ALA A 143 10.47 -31.16 -3.93
CA ALA A 143 10.19 -29.87 -3.29
C ALA A 143 10.81 -29.75 -1.88
N GLU A 144 10.91 -30.86 -1.15
CA GLU A 144 11.53 -30.94 0.17
C GLU A 144 13.02 -30.60 0.18
N LYS A 145 13.68 -30.67 -0.98
CA LYS A 145 15.09 -30.29 -1.15
C LYS A 145 15.28 -28.78 -1.30
N VAL A 146 14.21 -27.99 -1.38
CA VAL A 146 14.30 -26.52 -1.44
C VAL A 146 14.39 -25.95 -0.02
N PRO A 147 15.50 -25.29 0.34
CA PRO A 147 15.67 -24.77 1.70
C PRO A 147 14.71 -23.60 1.98
N GLY A 148 14.27 -23.47 3.24
CA GLY A 148 13.23 -22.51 3.67
C GLY A 148 13.40 -21.08 3.16
N PHE A 149 14.63 -20.55 3.20
CA PHE A 149 14.92 -19.19 2.74
C PHE A 149 14.72 -18.99 1.23
N ALA A 150 14.75 -20.06 0.43
CA ALA A 150 14.60 -20.02 -1.02
C ALA A 150 13.20 -20.39 -1.49
N GLN A 151 12.36 -20.97 -0.63
CA GLN A 151 11.04 -21.48 -1.00
C GLN A 151 10.18 -20.40 -1.66
N GLY A 152 10.14 -19.20 -1.08
CA GLY A 152 9.44 -18.03 -1.64
C GLY A 152 9.88 -17.70 -3.07
N ALA A 153 11.19 -17.58 -3.28
CA ALA A 153 11.75 -17.18 -4.56
C ALA A 153 11.49 -18.25 -5.63
N ILE A 154 11.71 -19.52 -5.31
CA ILE A 154 11.48 -20.61 -6.26
C ILE A 154 10.00 -20.75 -6.59
N ALA A 155 9.11 -20.65 -5.60
CA ALA A 155 7.67 -20.66 -5.85
C ALA A 155 7.26 -19.51 -6.79
N SER A 156 7.85 -18.33 -6.63
CA SER A 156 7.63 -17.19 -7.53
C SER A 156 8.13 -17.47 -8.95
N ALA A 157 9.33 -18.04 -9.08
CA ALA A 157 9.89 -18.45 -10.37
C ALA A 157 9.00 -19.48 -11.08
N THR A 158 8.47 -20.44 -10.33
CA THR A 158 7.54 -21.46 -10.85
C THR A 158 6.24 -20.84 -11.33
N LEU A 159 5.62 -19.97 -10.54
CA LEU A 159 4.38 -19.28 -10.94
C LEU A 159 4.57 -18.34 -12.13
N ALA A 160 5.77 -17.80 -12.31
CA ALA A 160 6.11 -16.94 -13.43
C ALA A 160 6.59 -17.70 -14.67
N GLY A 161 6.55 -19.04 -14.67
CA GLY A 161 6.99 -19.87 -15.79
C GLY A 161 8.51 -19.82 -16.06
N LEU A 162 9.31 -19.29 -15.12
CA LEU A 162 10.76 -19.19 -15.29
C LEU A 162 11.47 -20.53 -15.10
N VAL A 163 10.87 -21.45 -14.33
CA VAL A 163 11.50 -22.74 -14.06
C VAL A 163 11.36 -23.66 -15.28
N VAL A 164 12.50 -23.89 -15.93
CA VAL A 164 12.68 -24.90 -16.97
C VAL A 164 13.40 -26.10 -16.36
N SER A 165 12.79 -27.27 -16.48
CA SER A 165 13.30 -28.53 -15.96
C SER A 165 13.34 -29.57 -17.08
N TYR A 166 14.55 -29.88 -17.53
CA TYR A 166 14.84 -30.89 -18.56
C TYR A 166 15.56 -32.10 -17.93
N PRO A 167 15.26 -33.34 -18.34
CA PRO A 167 14.16 -33.73 -19.21
C PRO A 167 12.81 -33.84 -18.47
N ASP A 168 12.84 -33.97 -17.15
CA ASP A 168 11.66 -34.13 -16.31
C ASP A 168 11.26 -32.81 -15.65
N VAL A 169 10.08 -32.32 -16.04
CA VAL A 169 9.49 -31.06 -15.59
C VAL A 169 9.15 -31.05 -14.10
N ARG A 170 8.93 -32.22 -13.47
CA ARG A 170 8.61 -32.35 -12.04
C ARG A 170 9.84 -32.42 -11.14
N GLN A 171 11.05 -32.39 -11.69
CA GLN A 171 12.29 -32.41 -10.93
C GLN A 171 12.95 -31.03 -10.97
N LEU A 172 13.00 -30.33 -9.83
CA LEU A 172 13.68 -29.03 -9.74
C LEU A 172 15.20 -29.21 -9.69
N ARG A 173 15.69 -30.20 -8.94
CA ARG A 173 17.11 -30.48 -8.69
C ARG A 173 17.86 -29.25 -8.14
N PRO A 174 17.40 -28.66 -7.02
CA PRO A 174 17.83 -27.33 -6.58
C PRO A 174 19.34 -27.20 -6.32
N HIS A 175 19.99 -28.28 -5.88
CA HIS A 175 21.42 -28.30 -5.55
C HIS A 175 22.32 -28.71 -6.72
N GLN A 176 21.76 -29.12 -7.87
CA GLN A 176 22.55 -29.48 -9.03
C GLN A 176 23.11 -28.21 -9.70
N SER A 177 24.31 -28.30 -10.25
CA SER A 177 24.88 -27.25 -11.09
C SER A 177 24.00 -27.00 -12.31
N VAL A 178 23.65 -25.74 -12.57
CA VAL A 178 22.84 -25.35 -13.73
C VAL A 178 23.70 -25.30 -14.99
N THR A 179 23.19 -25.84 -16.09
CA THR A 179 23.91 -25.85 -17.37
C THR A 179 23.71 -24.54 -18.14
N ARG A 180 24.60 -24.28 -19.11
CA ARG A 180 24.49 -23.13 -20.02
C ARG A 180 23.18 -23.14 -20.81
N ALA A 181 22.70 -24.31 -21.24
CA ALA A 181 21.42 -24.45 -21.92
C ALA A 181 20.22 -24.15 -21.01
N GLU A 182 20.25 -24.60 -19.76
CA GLU A 182 19.18 -24.31 -18.80
C GLU A 182 19.09 -22.82 -18.51
N ILE A 183 20.23 -22.13 -18.33
CA ILE A 183 20.26 -20.67 -18.20
C ILE A 183 19.69 -20.00 -19.45
N ALA A 184 20.08 -20.43 -20.65
CA ALA A 184 19.54 -19.89 -21.89
C ALA A 184 18.01 -20.01 -21.95
N ALA A 185 17.47 -21.18 -21.58
CA ALA A 185 16.04 -21.40 -21.54
C ALA A 185 15.33 -20.53 -20.49
N MET A 186 15.87 -20.41 -19.26
CA MET A 186 15.33 -19.52 -18.22
C MET A 186 15.34 -18.05 -18.64
N LEU A 187 16.34 -17.62 -19.41
CA LEU A 187 16.41 -16.26 -19.97
C LEU A 187 15.40 -16.03 -21.09
N CYS A 188 15.15 -17.00 -21.97
CA CYS A 188 14.03 -16.89 -22.92
C CYS A 188 12.68 -16.70 -22.20
N GLN A 189 12.45 -17.43 -21.10
CA GLN A 189 11.25 -17.23 -20.28
C GLN A 189 11.23 -15.83 -19.66
N THR A 190 12.38 -15.35 -19.20
CA THR A 190 12.54 -13.98 -18.69
C THR A 190 12.20 -12.92 -19.74
N PHE A 191 12.58 -13.13 -21.01
CA PHE A 191 12.26 -12.24 -22.13
C PHE A 191 10.88 -12.50 -22.76
N ARG A 192 10.05 -13.36 -22.15
CA ARG A 192 8.72 -13.76 -22.65
C ARG A 192 8.74 -14.27 -24.09
N GLN A 193 9.66 -15.19 -24.36
CA GLN A 193 9.73 -15.92 -25.64
C GLN A 193 9.36 -17.39 -25.43
N PRO A 194 8.09 -17.70 -25.09
CA PRO A 194 7.70 -19.04 -24.64
C PRO A 194 7.83 -20.09 -25.74
N ASP A 195 7.74 -19.71 -27.01
CA ASP A 195 7.83 -20.66 -28.14
C ASP A 195 9.26 -21.15 -28.42
N SER A 196 10.28 -20.51 -27.80
CA SER A 196 11.69 -20.91 -27.94
C SER A 196 12.13 -22.01 -26.96
N VAL A 197 11.28 -22.37 -25.99
CA VAL A 197 11.51 -23.49 -25.07
C VAL A 197 10.41 -24.52 -25.28
N PRO A 198 10.73 -25.82 -25.51
CA PRO A 198 9.71 -26.84 -25.61
C PRO A 198 8.83 -26.86 -24.35
N ARG A 199 7.52 -26.68 -24.53
CA ARG A 199 6.57 -26.47 -23.41
C ARG A 199 6.56 -27.60 -22.39
N GLN A 200 6.89 -28.83 -22.81
CA GLN A 200 7.00 -29.99 -21.93
C GLN A 200 8.10 -29.86 -20.86
N TYR A 201 9.07 -28.97 -21.04
CA TYR A 201 10.14 -28.69 -20.07
C TYR A 201 9.87 -27.46 -19.21
N VAL A 202 8.77 -26.73 -19.49
CA VAL A 202 8.35 -25.58 -18.68
C VAL A 202 7.31 -26.09 -17.69
N THR A 203 7.50 -25.76 -16.41
CA THR A 203 6.70 -26.24 -15.26
C THR A 203 5.20 -25.96 -15.30
N TRP A 204 4.73 -25.29 -16.35
CA TRP A 204 3.36 -24.85 -16.53
C TRP A 204 2.45 -25.81 -17.35
N SER A 205 2.95 -26.91 -17.93
CA SER A 205 2.24 -27.67 -19.01
C SER A 205 0.97 -28.51 -18.67
N ALA A 206 0.21 -28.22 -17.61
CA ALA A 206 -1.20 -28.65 -17.49
C ALA A 206 -1.99 -27.68 -16.58
N GLY A 207 -2.77 -26.74 -17.15
CA GLY A 207 -3.42 -25.68 -16.34
C GLY A 207 -4.30 -24.70 -17.11
N LEU A 208 -4.63 -23.55 -16.49
CA LEU A 208 -5.51 -22.52 -17.09
C LEU A 208 -5.03 -22.05 -18.47
N GLU A 209 -3.73 -21.87 -18.68
CA GLU A 209 -3.17 -21.37 -19.95
C GLU A 209 -3.16 -22.45 -21.06
N THR A 210 -3.49 -23.73 -20.77
CA THR A 210 -3.50 -24.85 -21.75
C THR A 210 -4.90 -25.02 -22.37
N ILE A 211 -5.88 -24.26 -21.89
CA ILE A 211 -7.24 -24.29 -22.43
C ILE A 211 -7.21 -23.66 -23.82
N SER A 212 -7.46 -24.48 -24.84
CA SER A 212 -7.40 -24.08 -26.25
C SER A 212 -8.70 -23.41 -26.71
N GLU A 213 -8.70 -22.76 -27.88
CA GLU A 213 -9.90 -22.14 -28.47
C GLU A 213 -11.04 -23.13 -28.73
N THR A 214 -10.74 -24.43 -28.83
CA THR A 214 -11.71 -25.50 -29.07
C THR A 214 -12.11 -26.26 -27.81
N ASP A 215 -11.41 -26.06 -26.68
CA ASP A 215 -11.66 -26.76 -25.42
C ASP A 215 -12.46 -25.86 -24.46
N ALA A 216 -13.70 -26.24 -24.19
CA ALA A 216 -14.50 -25.67 -23.11
C ALA A 216 -14.71 -26.75 -22.03
N VAL A 217 -14.32 -26.44 -20.79
CA VAL A 217 -14.48 -27.38 -19.67
C VAL A 217 -15.68 -26.97 -18.82
N PRO A 218 -16.81 -27.72 -18.83
CA PRO A 218 -17.89 -27.50 -17.90
C PRO A 218 -17.40 -27.52 -16.46
N PHE A 219 -17.88 -26.60 -15.63
CA PHE A 219 -17.46 -26.49 -14.24
C PHE A 219 -17.71 -27.78 -13.47
N GLY A 220 -18.80 -28.49 -13.77
CA GLY A 220 -19.10 -29.82 -13.21
C GLY A 220 -18.03 -30.89 -13.52
N LEU A 221 -17.30 -30.75 -14.64
CA LEU A 221 -16.21 -31.64 -15.04
C LEU A 221 -14.85 -31.24 -14.45
N LEU A 222 -14.71 -30.06 -13.85
CA LEU A 222 -13.49 -29.66 -13.12
C LEU A 222 -13.21 -30.57 -11.91
N ARG A 223 -14.21 -31.30 -11.42
CA ARG A 223 -14.08 -32.30 -10.34
C ARG A 223 -12.98 -33.33 -10.59
N GLY A 224 -12.75 -33.69 -11.85
CA GLY A 224 -11.73 -34.67 -12.25
C GLY A 224 -10.31 -34.14 -12.31
N ASN A 225 -10.10 -32.81 -12.22
CA ASN A 225 -8.79 -32.17 -12.39
C ASN A 225 -8.45 -31.28 -11.20
N GLY A 226 -7.95 -31.91 -10.13
CA GLY A 226 -7.65 -31.21 -8.88
C GLY A 226 -6.54 -30.16 -9.00
N GLN A 227 -5.62 -30.30 -9.95
CA GLN A 227 -4.57 -29.31 -10.22
C GLN A 227 -5.14 -28.05 -10.88
N LEU A 228 -5.98 -28.19 -11.90
CA LEU A 228 -6.69 -27.07 -12.52
C LEU A 228 -7.59 -26.35 -11.51
N VAL A 229 -8.30 -27.10 -10.66
CA VAL A 229 -9.09 -26.53 -9.57
C VAL A 229 -8.22 -25.76 -8.58
N LYS A 230 -7.03 -26.26 -8.23
CA LYS A 230 -6.09 -25.55 -7.34
C LYS A 230 -5.65 -24.23 -7.95
N GLN A 231 -5.36 -24.20 -9.26
CA GLN A 231 -5.00 -22.96 -9.98
C GLN A 231 -6.16 -21.96 -10.01
N ILE A 232 -7.38 -22.42 -10.31
CA ILE A 232 -8.59 -21.61 -10.28
C ILE A 232 -8.82 -21.02 -8.89
N GLN A 233 -8.79 -21.84 -7.84
CA GLN A 233 -8.95 -21.41 -6.45
C GLN A 233 -7.87 -20.40 -6.05
N THR A 234 -6.64 -20.58 -6.51
CA THR A 234 -5.53 -19.64 -6.25
C THR A 234 -5.78 -18.29 -6.90
N ARG A 235 -6.19 -18.28 -8.18
CA ARG A 235 -6.53 -17.04 -8.89
C ARG A 235 -7.73 -16.35 -8.25
N LEU A 236 -8.82 -17.07 -7.99
CA LEU A 236 -10.01 -16.51 -7.34
C LEU A 236 -9.74 -16.04 -5.90
N SER A 237 -8.82 -16.68 -5.18
CA SER A 237 -8.37 -16.24 -3.86
C SER A 237 -7.59 -14.92 -3.94
N ALA A 238 -6.67 -14.78 -4.91
CA ALA A 238 -5.97 -13.52 -5.17
C ALA A 238 -6.95 -12.38 -5.53
N LEU A 239 -8.08 -12.72 -6.15
CA LEU A 239 -9.18 -11.81 -6.49
C LEU A 239 -10.22 -11.62 -5.36
N ARG A 240 -10.02 -12.26 -4.20
CA ARG A 240 -10.94 -12.23 -3.04
C ARG A 240 -12.36 -12.75 -3.31
N LEU A 241 -12.51 -13.63 -4.29
CA LEU A 241 -13.79 -14.29 -4.60
C LEU A 241 -13.90 -15.69 -4.00
N TYR A 242 -12.78 -16.29 -3.58
CA TYR A 242 -12.80 -17.64 -3.02
C TYR A 242 -12.86 -17.61 -1.48
N PRO A 243 -14.00 -17.96 -0.86
CA PRO A 243 -14.22 -17.74 0.57
C PRO A 243 -13.60 -18.80 1.48
N ALA A 244 -13.08 -19.90 0.93
CA ALA A 244 -12.58 -20.99 1.76
C ALA A 244 -11.21 -20.66 2.37
N ALA A 245 -11.03 -21.01 3.65
CA ALA A 245 -9.79 -20.77 4.40
C ALA A 245 -8.55 -21.48 3.81
N ALA A 246 -8.76 -22.48 2.94
CA ALA A 246 -7.67 -23.21 2.28
C ALA A 246 -7.98 -23.48 0.80
N ILE A 247 -6.93 -23.34 -0.02
CA ILE A 247 -6.89 -23.85 -1.39
C ILE A 247 -6.65 -25.36 -1.30
N THR A 248 -7.63 -26.16 -1.72
CA THR A 248 -7.64 -27.62 -1.52
C THR A 248 -7.48 -28.41 -2.81
N GLY A 249 -7.68 -27.78 -3.97
CA GLY A 249 -7.77 -28.47 -5.27
C GLY A 249 -9.01 -29.36 -5.40
N LYS A 250 -9.91 -29.38 -4.41
CA LYS A 250 -11.19 -30.08 -4.50
C LYS A 250 -12.23 -29.13 -5.05
N TYR A 251 -12.94 -29.54 -6.10
CA TYR A 251 -14.05 -28.77 -6.62
C TYR A 251 -15.24 -28.86 -5.65
N THR A 252 -15.62 -27.72 -5.08
CA THR A 252 -16.70 -27.59 -4.08
C THR A 252 -17.76 -26.60 -4.56
N PRO A 253 -18.95 -26.57 -3.95
CA PRO A 253 -19.92 -25.50 -4.20
C PRO A 253 -19.34 -24.09 -4.04
N ALA A 254 -18.36 -23.90 -3.14
CA ALA A 254 -17.65 -22.63 -3.00
C ALA A 254 -16.76 -22.30 -4.20
N THR A 255 -16.17 -23.30 -4.86
CA THR A 255 -15.37 -23.10 -6.09
C THR A 255 -16.26 -22.67 -7.24
N GLU A 256 -17.40 -23.35 -7.39
CA GLU A 256 -18.41 -23.05 -8.39
C GLU A 256 -18.98 -21.64 -8.20
N ALA A 257 -19.41 -21.32 -6.98
CA ALA A 257 -19.94 -20.00 -6.64
C ALA A 257 -18.93 -18.88 -6.94
N ALA A 258 -17.65 -19.08 -6.61
CA ALA A 258 -16.59 -18.10 -6.88
C ALA A 258 -16.35 -17.87 -8.38
N LEU A 259 -16.40 -18.94 -9.21
CA LEU A 259 -16.33 -18.83 -10.67
C LEU A 259 -17.55 -18.11 -11.25
N ILE A 260 -18.74 -18.44 -10.78
CA ILE A 260 -19.99 -17.79 -11.22
C ILE A 260 -19.96 -16.31 -10.84
N ASP A 261 -19.53 -15.99 -9.61
CA ASP A 261 -19.32 -14.63 -9.16
C ASP A 261 -18.37 -13.89 -10.10
N PHE A 262 -17.20 -14.46 -10.38
CA PHE A 262 -16.19 -13.88 -11.26
C PHE A 262 -16.75 -13.53 -12.64
N CYS A 263 -17.45 -14.48 -13.28
CA CYS A 263 -18.08 -14.25 -14.59
C CYS A 263 -19.15 -13.16 -14.55
N ARG A 264 -19.98 -13.15 -13.49
CA ARG A 264 -21.05 -12.17 -13.31
C ARG A 264 -20.49 -10.75 -13.18
N ILE A 265 -19.43 -10.60 -12.40
CA ILE A 265 -18.78 -9.32 -12.11
C ILE A 265 -18.22 -8.67 -13.36
N LEU A 266 -17.55 -9.47 -14.19
CA LEU A 266 -16.91 -8.98 -15.41
C LEU A 266 -17.88 -8.85 -16.59
N GLU A 267 -19.18 -9.03 -16.34
CA GLU A 267 -20.24 -9.02 -17.34
C GLU A 267 -19.92 -9.90 -18.56
N LEU A 268 -19.21 -11.02 -18.34
CA LEU A 268 -18.77 -11.86 -19.45
C LEU A 268 -19.99 -12.49 -20.13
N PRO A 269 -20.02 -12.54 -21.48
CA PRO A 269 -21.18 -13.01 -22.27
C PRO A 269 -21.61 -14.45 -21.97
N ASN A 270 -20.84 -15.19 -21.19
CA ASN A 270 -21.11 -16.56 -20.71
C ASN A 270 -22.07 -16.64 -19.51
N ARG A 271 -23.09 -15.77 -19.42
CA ARG A 271 -24.05 -15.77 -18.28
C ARG A 271 -24.73 -17.12 -18.02
N ASN A 272 -24.70 -18.08 -18.96
CA ASN A 272 -25.39 -19.38 -18.85
C ASN A 272 -24.58 -20.65 -19.23
N THR A 273 -23.30 -20.58 -19.62
CA THR A 273 -22.60 -21.78 -20.15
C THR A 273 -21.91 -22.64 -19.08
N GLN A 274 -21.62 -22.10 -17.89
CA GLN A 274 -20.88 -22.79 -16.82
C GLN A 274 -19.59 -23.47 -17.31
N ASN A 275 -18.89 -22.85 -18.27
CA ASN A 275 -17.71 -23.41 -18.90
C ASN A 275 -16.47 -22.54 -18.65
N LEU A 276 -15.34 -23.20 -18.47
CA LEU A 276 -14.01 -22.62 -18.52
C LEU A 276 -13.44 -22.80 -19.93
N ASP A 277 -13.54 -21.76 -20.74
CA ASP A 277 -12.98 -21.66 -22.10
C ASP A 277 -11.70 -20.80 -22.10
N ILE A 278 -11.04 -20.71 -23.26
CA ILE A 278 -9.80 -19.94 -23.38
C ILE A 278 -9.97 -18.46 -23.01
N THR A 279 -11.14 -17.88 -23.28
CA THR A 279 -11.42 -16.47 -22.99
C THR A 279 -11.48 -16.27 -21.48
N LEU A 280 -12.27 -17.08 -20.76
CA LEU A 280 -12.36 -17.02 -19.30
C LEU A 280 -11.01 -17.33 -18.64
N ALA A 281 -10.28 -18.32 -19.17
CA ALA A 281 -8.98 -18.71 -18.65
C ALA A 281 -7.96 -17.58 -18.80
N ARG A 282 -7.86 -16.96 -19.98
CA ARG A 282 -6.98 -15.81 -20.22
C ARG A 282 -7.33 -14.66 -19.28
N ILE A 283 -8.60 -14.35 -19.11
CA ILE A 283 -9.04 -13.28 -18.21
C ILE A 283 -8.63 -13.59 -16.75
N LEU A 284 -8.83 -14.81 -16.25
CA LEU A 284 -8.36 -15.23 -14.91
C LEU A 284 -6.84 -15.07 -14.71
N LEU A 285 -6.06 -15.14 -15.79
CA LEU A 285 -4.60 -15.08 -15.77
C LEU A 285 -4.05 -13.67 -15.94
N THR A 286 -4.72 -12.81 -16.72
CA THR A 286 -4.22 -11.48 -17.07
C THR A 286 -4.71 -10.37 -16.15
N LEU A 287 -5.78 -10.62 -15.41
CA LEU A 287 -6.44 -9.59 -14.61
C LEU A 287 -5.54 -9.12 -13.46
N GLU A 288 -5.26 -7.82 -13.40
CA GLU A 288 -4.58 -7.21 -12.26
C GLU A 288 -5.47 -7.34 -11.01
N PRO A 289 -5.02 -8.06 -9.96
CA PRO A 289 -5.89 -8.36 -8.82
C PRO A 289 -6.43 -7.11 -8.14
N VAL A 290 -5.59 -6.07 -8.02
CA VAL A 290 -5.97 -4.80 -7.39
C VAL A 290 -7.14 -4.16 -8.12
N CYS A 291 -7.08 -4.02 -9.45
CA CYS A 291 -8.13 -3.37 -10.23
C CYS A 291 -9.48 -4.07 -10.10
N PHE A 292 -9.45 -5.39 -10.11
CA PHE A 292 -10.65 -6.17 -9.92
C PHE A 292 -11.20 -6.05 -8.49
N ILE A 293 -10.33 -6.09 -7.48
CA ILE A 293 -10.73 -5.90 -6.09
C ILE A 293 -11.35 -4.51 -5.89
N LEU A 294 -10.78 -3.46 -6.50
CA LEU A 294 -11.34 -2.12 -6.47
C LEU A 294 -12.74 -2.06 -7.11
N GLU A 295 -12.95 -2.74 -8.24
CA GLU A 295 -14.26 -2.81 -8.87
C GLU A 295 -15.27 -3.58 -8.00
N GLN A 296 -14.84 -4.68 -7.38
CA GLN A 296 -15.65 -5.41 -6.41
C GLN A 296 -16.03 -4.62 -5.18
N ALA A 297 -15.12 -3.76 -4.74
CA ALA A 297 -15.35 -2.93 -3.57
C ALA A 297 -16.44 -1.86 -3.79
N ARG A 298 -16.91 -1.63 -5.02
CA ARG A 298 -18.11 -0.80 -5.28
C ARG A 298 -19.36 -1.34 -4.58
N ASN A 299 -19.46 -2.65 -4.37
CA ASN A 299 -20.57 -3.25 -3.62
C ASN A 299 -20.35 -3.07 -2.11
N ARG A 300 -20.72 -1.89 -1.61
CA ARG A 300 -20.54 -1.48 -0.22
C ARG A 300 -21.34 -2.32 0.77
N ASP A 301 -22.54 -2.73 0.41
CA ASP A 301 -23.39 -3.58 1.27
C ASP A 301 -22.76 -4.94 1.50
N ARG A 302 -22.12 -5.52 0.47
CA ARG A 302 -21.33 -6.74 0.60
C ARG A 302 -20.15 -6.54 1.55
N ILE A 303 -19.38 -5.46 1.41
CA ILE A 303 -18.27 -5.16 2.32
C ILE A 303 -18.77 -5.03 3.76
N PHE A 304 -19.83 -4.26 3.97
CA PHE A 304 -20.42 -4.09 5.30
C PHE A 304 -20.88 -5.42 5.90
N ALA A 305 -21.59 -6.27 5.14
CA ALA A 305 -22.03 -7.58 5.61
C ALA A 305 -20.85 -8.49 5.98
N GLU A 306 -19.77 -8.47 5.20
CA GLU A 306 -18.55 -9.24 5.49
C GLU A 306 -17.82 -8.74 6.74
N TYR A 307 -17.79 -7.42 6.98
CA TYR A 307 -17.24 -6.85 8.21
C TYR A 307 -18.12 -7.11 9.42
N LEU A 308 -19.45 -7.01 9.26
CA LEU A 308 -20.39 -7.35 10.33
C LEU A 308 -20.27 -8.83 10.73
N GLN A 309 -19.96 -9.71 9.79
CA GLN A 309 -19.69 -11.11 10.10
C GLN A 309 -18.37 -11.30 10.88
N GLN A 310 -17.37 -10.45 10.67
CA GLN A 310 -16.11 -10.46 11.43
C GLN A 310 -16.28 -9.95 12.87
N GLU A 311 -17.29 -9.12 13.13
CA GLU A 311 -17.69 -8.71 14.49
C GLU A 311 -18.38 -9.81 15.29
N LYS A 312 -18.61 -11.00 14.71
CA LYS A 312 -19.28 -12.09 15.42
C LYS A 312 -18.42 -12.55 16.61
N GLY A 313 -18.94 -12.34 17.82
CA GLY A 313 -18.26 -12.67 19.08
C GLY A 313 -17.58 -11.48 19.76
N PHE A 314 -17.60 -10.30 19.14
CA PHE A 314 -17.13 -9.04 19.71
C PHE A 314 -18.27 -8.30 20.44
N SER A 315 -17.92 -7.24 21.18
CA SER A 315 -18.85 -6.47 22.04
C SER A 315 -18.38 -5.02 22.17
N ALA A 316 -19.14 -4.16 22.85
CA ALA A 316 -18.72 -2.77 23.06
C ALA A 316 -17.42 -2.65 23.89
N ALA A 317 -16.99 -3.71 24.60
CA ALA A 317 -15.76 -3.74 25.37
C ALA A 317 -14.52 -4.18 24.57
N ALA A 318 -14.74 -4.84 23.42
CA ALA A 318 -13.70 -5.31 22.52
C ALA A 318 -14.31 -5.50 21.13
N LEU A 319 -13.86 -4.70 20.16
CA LEU A 319 -14.38 -4.58 18.80
C LEU A 319 -13.37 -5.08 17.77
N ALA A 320 -13.85 -5.62 16.64
CA ALA A 320 -12.98 -6.34 15.71
C ALA A 320 -12.03 -5.43 14.92
N PHE A 321 -12.40 -4.17 14.67
CA PHE A 321 -11.60 -3.24 13.88
C PHE A 321 -11.07 -2.08 14.70
N LEU A 322 -11.90 -1.48 15.57
CA LEU A 322 -11.50 -0.35 16.41
C LEU A 322 -10.31 -0.70 17.31
N ASP A 323 -10.27 -1.92 17.85
CA ASP A 323 -9.26 -2.36 18.83
C ASP A 323 -8.07 -3.11 18.20
N LYS A 324 -7.92 -3.12 16.85
CA LYS A 324 -6.79 -3.81 16.21
C LYS A 324 -5.43 -3.30 16.66
N GLY A 325 -5.32 -2.00 16.96
CA GLY A 325 -4.08 -1.40 17.43
C GLY A 325 -2.92 -1.47 16.43
N ILE A 326 -1.79 -0.88 16.80
CA ILE A 326 -0.58 -0.89 15.97
C ILE A 326 0.14 -2.25 15.98
N GLU A 327 -0.07 -3.09 17.01
CA GLU A 327 0.71 -4.32 17.25
C GLU A 327 0.54 -5.38 16.14
N GLY A 328 -0.60 -5.39 15.45
CA GLY A 328 -0.86 -6.27 14.30
C GLY A 328 -0.71 -5.58 12.93
N SER A 329 -0.27 -4.32 12.89
CA SER A 329 -0.19 -3.56 11.65
C SER A 329 1.04 -3.95 10.83
N PRO A 330 0.90 -4.19 9.50
CA PRO A 330 2.06 -4.37 8.62
C PRO A 330 2.92 -3.08 8.51
N TYR A 331 2.39 -1.94 8.95
CA TYR A 331 3.05 -0.63 8.87
C TYR A 331 3.62 -0.16 10.21
N ALA A 332 3.61 -1.00 11.25
CA ALA A 332 4.10 -0.63 12.58
C ALA A 332 5.58 -0.16 12.56
N ALA A 333 6.43 -0.86 11.79
CA ALA A 333 7.84 -0.50 11.65
C ALA A 333 8.06 0.82 10.90
N GLU A 334 7.07 1.28 10.15
CA GLU A 334 7.13 2.49 9.32
C GLU A 334 6.84 3.77 10.10
N VAL A 335 6.21 3.68 11.28
CA VAL A 335 5.78 4.87 12.06
C VAL A 335 6.94 5.84 12.34
N LYS A 336 8.13 5.31 12.64
CA LYS A 336 9.34 6.13 12.87
C LYS A 336 9.78 6.91 11.63
N HIS A 337 9.40 6.46 10.42
CA HIS A 337 9.72 7.09 9.14
C HIS A 337 8.62 8.03 8.64
N TYR A 338 7.45 8.08 9.29
CA TYR A 338 6.34 8.94 8.84
C TYR A 338 6.73 10.40 8.63
N PRO A 339 7.50 11.06 9.53
CA PRO A 339 7.98 12.43 9.27
C PRO A 339 8.80 12.54 7.97
N ILE A 340 9.70 11.57 7.71
CA ILE A 340 10.53 11.54 6.50
C ILE A 340 9.67 11.32 5.25
N TYR A 341 8.69 10.41 5.30
CA TYR A 341 7.77 10.17 4.19
C TYR A 341 6.90 11.37 3.88
N LEU A 342 6.48 12.12 4.90
CA LEU A 342 5.80 13.39 4.70
C LEU A 342 6.70 14.43 4.02
N LEU A 343 8.02 14.43 4.21
CA LEU A 343 8.95 15.37 3.55
C LEU A 343 9.35 15.01 2.12
N ARG A 344 9.18 13.75 1.69
CA ARG A 344 9.65 13.27 0.38
C ARG A 344 9.08 14.04 -0.83
N GLN A 345 7.93 14.70 -0.70
CA GLN A 345 7.36 15.47 -1.82
C GLN A 345 8.27 16.64 -2.25
N LYS A 346 9.18 17.14 -1.39
CA LYS A 346 10.16 18.17 -1.76
C LYS A 346 11.33 17.65 -2.59
N GLN A 347 11.60 16.35 -2.57
CA GLN A 347 12.81 15.75 -3.15
C GLN A 347 12.60 15.16 -4.55
N GLU A 348 11.34 14.91 -4.96
CA GLU A 348 10.99 14.32 -6.26
C GLU A 348 9.95 15.16 -7.05
N PRO A 349 10.33 16.33 -7.59
CA PRO A 349 9.40 17.24 -8.28
C PRO A 349 8.78 16.67 -9.58
N GLN A 350 9.32 15.59 -10.15
CA GLN A 350 8.80 14.96 -11.37
C GLN A 350 7.58 14.04 -11.14
N ALA A 351 7.18 13.82 -9.89
CA ALA A 351 6.05 12.94 -9.56
C ALA A 351 4.67 13.64 -9.65
N VAL A 352 4.65 14.92 -10.02
CA VAL A 352 3.44 15.72 -10.13
C VAL A 352 2.87 15.65 -11.54
N SER A 353 2.24 14.52 -11.89
CA SER A 353 1.23 14.52 -12.95
C SER A 353 0.15 13.48 -12.63
N VAL A 354 -0.98 13.96 -12.13
CA VAL A 354 -2.22 13.18 -12.16
C VAL A 354 -3.26 14.10 -12.76
N VAL A 355 -3.38 14.06 -14.08
CA VAL A 355 -4.64 13.93 -14.84
C VAL A 355 -4.22 13.65 -16.28
N HIS A 356 -4.39 12.43 -16.76
CA HIS A 356 -4.69 12.24 -18.18
C HIS A 356 -6.21 12.25 -18.30
N SER A 357 -6.77 13.29 -18.90
CA SER A 357 -8.14 13.27 -19.38
C SER A 357 -8.21 12.23 -20.51
N GLN A 358 -8.70 11.03 -20.24
CA GLN A 358 -9.08 10.11 -21.31
C GLN A 358 -10.44 10.53 -21.89
N THR A 359 -10.46 11.59 -22.69
CA THR A 359 -11.49 11.78 -23.71
C THR A 359 -10.95 11.14 -25.00
N GLY A 360 -11.27 9.87 -25.23
CA GLY A 360 -10.69 9.14 -26.36
C GLY A 360 -11.32 7.78 -26.67
N ARG A 361 -12.64 7.61 -26.53
CA ARG A 361 -13.33 6.51 -27.21
C ARG A 361 -13.60 6.94 -28.66
N ARG A 362 -12.82 6.40 -29.60
CA ARG A 362 -13.22 6.34 -31.02
C ARG A 362 -14.47 5.45 -31.12
N ALA A 363 -15.61 6.06 -31.42
CA ALA A 363 -16.75 5.32 -31.98
C ALA A 363 -16.46 5.01 -33.47
N PRO A 364 -16.97 3.90 -34.02
CA PRO A 364 -16.93 3.66 -35.46
C PRO A 364 -17.86 4.64 -36.19
N SER A 365 -17.45 4.96 -37.40
CA SER A 365 -18.00 5.92 -38.34
C SER A 365 -19.47 5.68 -38.76
N GLU A 366 -20.13 6.81 -39.03
CA GLU A 366 -21.32 7.03 -39.88
C GLU A 366 -22.71 6.61 -39.33
N VAL A 367 -23.60 7.60 -39.11
CA VAL A 367 -24.86 7.87 -39.85
C VAL A 367 -25.50 9.20 -39.34
N ASN A 368 -25.81 10.09 -40.30
CA ASN A 368 -26.75 11.23 -40.38
C ASN A 368 -27.41 11.93 -39.15
N SER A 369 -27.18 13.26 -39.13
CA SER A 369 -28.09 14.43 -38.95
C SER A 369 -29.17 14.51 -37.87
N ASP A 370 -29.16 15.67 -37.19
CA ASP A 370 -30.23 16.40 -36.49
C ASP A 370 -30.68 15.94 -35.08
N VAL A 371 -29.94 16.40 -34.05
CA VAL A 371 -30.45 16.54 -32.66
C VAL A 371 -29.83 17.80 -32.01
N PRO A 372 -30.58 18.62 -31.25
CA PRO A 372 -30.07 19.87 -30.67
C PRO A 372 -28.96 19.61 -29.66
N ALA A 373 -27.98 20.51 -29.60
CA ALA A 373 -26.86 20.47 -28.66
C ALA A 373 -27.36 20.34 -27.21
N LEU A 374 -27.22 19.14 -26.65
CA LEU A 374 -27.27 18.94 -25.21
C LEU A 374 -25.99 19.52 -24.63
N SER A 375 -26.18 20.54 -23.80
CA SER A 375 -25.17 21.17 -22.96
C SER A 375 -24.14 20.18 -22.41
N GLU A 376 -22.87 20.46 -22.66
CA GLU A 376 -21.75 19.78 -22.03
C GLU A 376 -21.92 19.74 -20.49
N PRO A 377 -21.65 18.62 -19.82
CA PRO A 377 -21.69 18.59 -18.37
C PRO A 377 -20.54 19.44 -17.80
N GLN A 378 -20.91 20.57 -17.21
CA GLN A 378 -20.05 21.34 -16.32
C GLN A 378 -19.74 20.53 -15.05
N SER A 379 -18.47 20.17 -14.82
CA SER A 379 -17.67 20.53 -13.63
C SER A 379 -16.50 19.56 -13.44
N SER A 380 -15.31 19.93 -13.89
CA SER A 380 -14.07 19.38 -13.32
C SER A 380 -13.95 19.89 -11.88
N ALA A 381 -13.71 19.04 -10.87
CA ALA A 381 -13.46 19.49 -9.50
C ALA A 381 -12.31 20.49 -9.48
N GLN A 382 -12.62 21.74 -9.10
CA GLN A 382 -11.65 22.82 -9.13
C GLN A 382 -10.87 22.81 -7.81
N LEU A 383 -9.71 22.17 -7.81
CA LEU A 383 -8.73 22.25 -6.72
C LEU A 383 -8.45 23.73 -6.38
N GLN A 384 -8.53 24.07 -5.09
CA GLN A 384 -8.30 25.43 -4.60
C GLN A 384 -7.01 25.48 -3.78
N PRO A 385 -6.33 26.63 -3.66
CA PRO A 385 -5.27 26.78 -2.66
C PRO A 385 -5.74 26.31 -1.28
N PHE A 386 -4.87 25.63 -0.53
CA PHE A 386 -5.17 25.30 0.86
C PHE A 386 -5.40 26.62 1.64
N PRO A 387 -6.53 26.78 2.38
CA PRO A 387 -6.92 28.10 2.88
C PRO A 387 -5.93 28.61 3.93
N ASN A 388 -5.85 29.92 4.10
CA ASN A 388 -5.05 30.52 5.17
C ASN A 388 -5.72 30.29 6.54
N ARG A 389 -5.00 30.54 7.63
CA ARG A 389 -5.59 30.56 8.98
C ARG A 389 -6.75 31.55 9.03
N GLY A 390 -7.87 31.13 9.60
CA GLY A 390 -9.06 31.97 9.77
C GLY A 390 -10.00 31.97 8.57
N GLU A 391 -9.56 31.45 7.43
CA GLU A 391 -10.40 31.28 6.23
C GLU A 391 -11.02 29.88 6.20
N MET A 392 -12.32 29.81 5.96
CA MET A 392 -12.99 28.54 5.69
C MET A 392 -12.97 28.25 4.18
N PRO A 393 -12.61 27.03 3.75
CA PRO A 393 -12.69 26.64 2.36
C PRO A 393 -14.14 26.51 1.90
N ARG A 394 -14.34 26.52 0.58
CA ARG A 394 -15.57 26.02 -0.02
C ARG A 394 -15.63 24.50 0.14
N ILE A 395 -16.57 24.02 0.95
CA ILE A 395 -16.82 22.59 1.16
C ILE A 395 -17.96 22.14 0.24
N ASN A 396 -17.72 21.13 -0.61
CA ASN A 396 -18.78 20.47 -1.37
C ASN A 396 -19.62 19.63 -0.39
N SER A 397 -20.77 20.15 0.03
CA SER A 397 -21.67 19.51 1.01
C SER A 397 -22.38 18.26 0.49
N GLN A 398 -22.30 17.95 -0.81
CA GLN A 398 -22.84 16.74 -1.41
C GLN A 398 -21.75 15.72 -1.76
N GLY A 399 -20.48 16.12 -1.66
CA GLY A 399 -19.33 15.30 -2.06
C GLY A 399 -19.20 13.98 -1.30
N LEU A 400 -19.81 13.89 -0.11
CA LEU A 400 -19.86 12.67 0.71
C LEU A 400 -21.28 12.12 0.89
N ALA A 401 -22.23 12.49 0.01
CA ALA A 401 -23.61 12.00 0.06
C ALA A 401 -23.71 10.48 -0.15
N PHE A 402 -22.68 9.85 -0.73
CA PHE A 402 -22.62 8.40 -0.84
C PHE A 402 -22.50 7.71 0.52
N LEU A 403 -21.92 8.34 1.55
CA LEU A 403 -21.73 7.70 2.87
C LEU A 403 -23.08 7.31 3.47
N HIS A 404 -23.13 6.12 4.08
CA HIS A 404 -24.34 5.60 4.71
C HIS A 404 -24.87 6.54 5.82
N ASP A 405 -26.17 6.48 6.12
CA ASP A 405 -26.82 7.39 7.08
C ASP A 405 -26.32 7.22 8.52
N ASP A 406 -25.86 6.04 8.89
CA ASP A 406 -25.13 5.82 10.14
C ASP A 406 -23.93 6.78 10.30
N ILE A 407 -23.31 7.24 9.19
CA ILE A 407 -22.35 8.35 9.19
C ILE A 407 -23.11 9.66 9.11
N GLN A 408 -23.29 10.28 10.27
CA GLN A 408 -24.09 11.49 10.47
C GLN A 408 -23.38 12.73 9.93
N GLN A 409 -22.07 12.77 10.10
CA GLN A 409 -21.22 13.89 9.71
C GLN A 409 -19.88 13.38 9.19
N ALA A 410 -19.35 14.04 8.17
CA ALA A 410 -18.07 13.72 7.59
C ALA A 410 -17.45 14.96 6.93
N CYS A 411 -16.13 15.04 6.98
CA CYS A 411 -15.34 15.93 6.15
C CYS A 411 -14.14 15.15 5.61
N VAL A 412 -13.84 15.34 4.32
CA VAL A 412 -12.67 14.79 3.63
C VAL A 412 -11.97 15.93 2.92
N CYS A 413 -10.65 15.99 3.06
CA CYS A 413 -9.80 16.96 2.38
C CYS A 413 -8.74 16.21 1.57
N LEU A 414 -8.86 16.31 0.25
CA LEU A 414 -7.87 15.78 -0.70
C LEU A 414 -6.82 16.86 -0.92
N GLY A 415 -5.54 16.49 -0.91
CA GLY A 415 -4.44 17.44 -1.16
C GLY A 415 -3.61 17.03 -2.35
N LYS A 416 -3.18 18.04 -3.12
CA LYS A 416 -2.27 17.88 -4.25
C LYS A 416 -1.28 19.03 -4.31
N LEU A 417 0.01 18.70 -4.36
CA LEU A 417 1.07 19.68 -4.56
C LEU A 417 1.21 19.94 -6.06
N GLU A 418 0.90 21.15 -6.52
CA GLU A 418 1.05 21.57 -7.92
C GLU A 418 1.94 22.81 -7.98
N ASN A 419 3.02 22.77 -8.76
CA ASN A 419 3.96 23.89 -8.92
C ASN A 419 4.49 24.46 -7.58
N GLY A 420 4.69 23.59 -6.58
CA GLY A 420 5.16 23.99 -5.25
C GLY A 420 4.08 24.60 -4.34
N GLN A 421 2.83 24.71 -4.82
CA GLN A 421 1.69 25.16 -4.02
C GLN A 421 0.77 23.99 -3.70
N LEU A 422 0.41 23.85 -2.42
CA LEU A 422 -0.58 22.85 -2.02
C LEU A 422 -1.98 23.34 -2.34
N THR A 423 -2.66 22.59 -3.19
CA THR A 423 -4.08 22.73 -3.46
C THR A 423 -4.88 21.65 -2.74
N ALA A 424 -6.13 21.93 -2.44
CA ALA A 424 -7.02 21.05 -1.72
C ALA A 424 -8.45 21.06 -2.27
N HIS A 425 -9.12 19.92 -2.12
CA HIS A 425 -10.54 19.75 -2.40
C HIS A 425 -11.25 19.25 -1.14
N TRP A 426 -12.29 19.96 -0.72
CA TRP A 426 -13.00 19.71 0.53
C TRP A 426 -14.38 19.15 0.23
N LEU A 427 -14.65 17.94 0.71
CA LEU A 427 -15.92 17.23 0.58
C LEU A 427 -16.55 17.11 1.96
N GLY A 428 -17.87 17.26 2.05
CA GLY A 428 -18.59 17.23 3.31
C GLY A 428 -19.90 16.46 3.26
N LYS A 429 -20.29 15.94 4.42
CA LYS A 429 -21.66 15.56 4.80
C LYS A 429 -21.90 16.21 6.16
N ASN A 430 -22.74 17.24 6.24
CA ASN A 430 -22.95 18.03 7.47
C ASN A 430 -21.63 18.49 8.14
N ALA A 431 -20.63 18.85 7.34
CA ALA A 431 -19.24 18.98 7.79
C ALA A 431 -18.97 20.11 8.80
N LEU A 432 -19.85 21.12 8.85
CA LEU A 432 -19.73 22.30 9.72
C LEU A 432 -20.60 22.22 10.99
N ALA A 433 -21.32 21.13 11.19
CA ALA A 433 -22.12 20.96 12.40
C ALA A 433 -21.19 20.75 13.60
N ASN A 434 -21.29 21.61 14.61
CA ASN A 434 -20.51 21.47 15.84
C ASN A 434 -21.16 20.44 16.76
N VAL A 435 -20.41 19.41 17.12
CA VAL A 435 -20.82 18.36 18.05
C VAL A 435 -19.64 17.89 18.88
N GLU A 436 -19.90 17.16 19.95
CA GLU A 436 -18.82 16.54 20.73
C GLU A 436 -18.11 15.47 19.89
N LEU A 437 -16.80 15.66 19.68
CA LEU A 437 -15.97 14.66 18.99
C LEU A 437 -15.22 13.73 19.94
N TRP A 438 -15.64 13.72 21.21
CA TRP A 438 -15.08 12.85 22.26
C TRP A 438 -13.54 12.95 22.31
N SER A 439 -12.86 11.82 22.48
CA SER A 439 -11.41 11.75 22.58
C SER A 439 -10.66 12.18 21.31
N ALA A 440 -11.33 12.34 20.16
CA ALA A 440 -10.67 12.77 18.94
C ALA A 440 -10.03 14.17 19.09
N THR A 441 -10.58 15.04 19.94
CA THR A 441 -10.08 16.41 20.13
C THR A 441 -8.86 16.50 21.05
N LYS A 442 -8.39 15.40 21.63
CA LYS A 442 -7.31 15.41 22.63
C LYS A 442 -5.94 15.81 22.06
N ILE A 443 -5.79 15.76 20.74
CA ILE A 443 -4.59 16.25 20.04
C ILE A 443 -4.49 17.79 20.03
N ILE A 444 -5.62 18.50 20.13
CA ILE A 444 -5.69 19.96 20.03
C ILE A 444 -4.79 20.67 21.06
N PRO A 445 -4.86 20.36 22.38
CA PRO A 445 -3.97 20.99 23.35
C PRO A 445 -2.49 20.65 23.13
N LEU A 446 -2.16 19.49 22.54
CA LEU A 446 -0.77 19.16 22.18
C LEU A 446 -0.25 20.09 21.07
N LEU A 447 -1.05 20.28 20.00
CA LEU A 447 -0.72 21.17 18.90
C LEU A 447 -0.60 22.64 19.36
N ASN A 448 -1.46 23.06 20.30
CA ASN A 448 -1.37 24.39 20.90
C ASN A 448 -0.08 24.57 21.71
N VAL A 449 0.33 23.57 22.50
CA VAL A 449 1.61 23.61 23.24
C VAL A 449 2.79 23.74 22.29
N VAL A 450 2.86 22.92 21.23
CA VAL A 450 3.90 23.01 20.20
C VAL A 450 3.95 24.42 19.61
N SER A 451 2.79 24.95 19.19
CA SER A 451 2.65 26.29 18.62
C SER A 451 3.18 27.38 19.55
N LYS A 452 2.83 27.32 20.85
CA LYS A 452 3.24 28.32 21.85
C LYS A 452 4.74 28.25 22.17
N VAL A 453 5.28 27.04 22.34
CA VAL A 453 6.71 26.84 22.58
C VAL A 453 7.50 27.41 21.41
N ASN A 454 7.19 26.97 20.20
CA ASN A 454 7.96 27.34 19.02
C ASN A 454 7.76 28.80 18.60
N SER A 455 6.60 29.41 18.88
CA SER A 455 6.41 30.86 18.71
C SER A 455 7.34 31.69 19.59
N SER A 456 7.68 31.17 20.78
CA SER A 456 8.55 31.86 21.73
C SER A 456 10.03 31.51 21.51
N ILE A 457 10.29 30.27 21.10
CA ILE A 457 11.62 29.65 21.01
C ILE A 457 11.59 28.67 19.83
N ALA A 458 11.98 29.14 18.64
CA ALA A 458 11.90 28.34 17.41
C ALA A 458 12.81 27.09 17.46
N GLU A 459 13.94 27.16 18.14
CA GLU A 459 14.90 26.07 18.30
C GLU A 459 14.52 25.03 19.35
N ALA A 460 13.49 25.28 20.17
CA ALA A 460 13.06 24.33 21.20
C ALA A 460 12.36 23.14 20.53
N ASP A 461 12.93 21.95 20.72
CA ASP A 461 12.37 20.70 20.21
C ASP A 461 11.58 20.00 21.33
N ILE A 462 10.29 19.76 21.07
CA ILE A 462 9.36 19.13 22.00
C ILE A 462 9.75 17.69 22.34
N ASP A 463 10.55 17.00 21.51
CA ASP A 463 11.14 15.71 21.88
C ASP A 463 12.03 15.79 23.13
N ASN A 464 12.64 16.94 23.40
CA ASN A 464 13.41 17.19 24.62
C ASN A 464 12.53 17.67 25.79
N GLY A 465 11.21 17.69 25.61
CA GLY A 465 10.26 18.20 26.58
C GLY A 465 9.94 17.21 27.70
N VAL A 466 10.00 17.66 28.94
CA VAL A 466 9.54 16.93 30.13
C VAL A 466 8.42 17.70 30.81
N ILE A 467 7.26 17.06 30.94
CA ILE A 467 6.14 17.57 31.72
C ILE A 467 6.31 17.17 33.18
N ARG A 468 6.30 18.15 34.07
CA ARG A 468 6.54 17.93 35.51
C ARG A 468 5.76 18.88 36.40
N PRO A 469 5.54 18.52 37.68
CA PRO A 469 5.12 19.49 38.69
C PRO A 469 6.14 20.63 38.80
N ARG A 470 5.68 21.84 39.17
CA ARG A 470 6.58 23.00 39.30
C ARG A 470 7.75 22.71 40.24
N ARG A 471 8.97 23.01 39.78
CA ARG A 471 10.21 22.81 40.54
C ARG A 471 10.53 21.36 40.91
N SER A 472 9.81 20.38 40.35
CA SER A 472 10.15 18.96 40.50
C SER A 472 11.33 18.60 39.58
N SER A 473 12.19 17.69 40.03
CA SER A 473 13.18 17.03 39.18
C SER A 473 12.63 15.80 38.45
N ARG A 474 11.46 15.29 38.88
CA ARG A 474 10.76 14.16 38.27
C ARG A 474 9.66 14.64 37.33
N GLY A 475 9.53 13.99 36.18
CA GLY A 475 8.50 14.25 35.17
C GLY A 475 8.44 13.14 34.14
N PHE A 476 7.62 13.35 33.12
CA PHE A 476 7.40 12.42 32.02
C PHE A 476 7.76 13.08 30.70
N SER A 477 8.31 12.31 29.76
CA SER A 477 8.55 12.78 28.39
C SER A 477 7.26 13.30 27.78
N PHE A 478 7.32 14.43 27.08
CA PHE A 478 6.19 14.94 26.31
C PHE A 478 5.72 13.88 25.30
N TYR A 479 6.66 13.23 24.60
CA TYR A 479 6.37 12.23 23.59
C TYR A 479 5.61 11.03 24.17
N ASP A 480 6.07 10.48 25.30
CA ASP A 480 5.40 9.33 25.93
C ASP A 480 3.98 9.67 26.38
N LEU A 481 3.77 10.88 26.91
CA LEU A 481 2.44 11.36 27.25
C LEU A 481 1.55 11.57 26.02
N ALA A 482 2.10 12.05 24.91
CA ALA A 482 1.37 12.17 23.65
C ALA A 482 0.96 10.80 23.11
N VAL A 483 1.86 9.79 23.18
CA VAL A 483 1.57 8.40 22.83
C VAL A 483 0.43 7.84 23.68
N GLU A 484 0.46 8.03 25.01
CA GLU A 484 -0.59 7.56 25.94
C GLU A 484 -1.96 8.23 25.72
N ILE A 485 -1.97 9.52 25.35
CA ILE A 485 -3.20 10.23 24.96
C ILE A 485 -3.84 9.60 23.73
N VAL A 486 -3.01 9.07 22.83
CA VAL A 486 -3.44 8.53 21.54
C VAL A 486 -3.83 7.05 21.66
N ASN A 487 -2.95 6.19 22.19
CA ASN A 487 -3.09 4.73 22.12
C ASN A 487 -3.96 4.07 23.21
N TYR A 488 -4.36 4.82 24.25
CA TYR A 488 -5.18 4.35 25.38
C TYR A 488 -4.60 3.23 26.26
N LYS A 489 -3.30 2.92 26.17
CA LYS A 489 -2.67 1.88 27.01
C LYS A 489 -2.74 2.21 28.50
N SER A 490 -2.86 3.49 28.85
CA SER A 490 -3.02 4.01 30.22
C SER A 490 -1.89 3.58 31.15
N SER A 491 -0.66 3.44 30.64
CA SER A 491 0.49 3.01 31.45
C SER A 491 1.03 4.13 32.36
N ILE A 492 0.84 5.39 31.95
CA ILE A 492 1.22 6.57 32.74
C ILE A 492 -0.01 7.18 33.43
N GLY A 493 -1.08 7.41 32.67
CA GLY A 493 -2.34 7.97 33.13
C GLY A 493 -3.41 7.82 32.06
N SER A 494 -4.67 8.02 32.43
CA SER A 494 -5.78 7.95 31.45
C SER A 494 -5.63 9.03 30.38
N SER A 495 -6.01 8.74 29.13
CA SER A 495 -5.97 9.74 28.06
C SER A 495 -6.80 11.00 28.38
N ASN A 496 -7.87 10.86 29.17
CA ASN A 496 -8.68 11.97 29.67
C ASN A 496 -7.88 12.89 30.62
N SER A 497 -7.27 12.33 31.66
CA SER A 497 -6.52 13.10 32.67
C SER A 497 -5.26 13.74 32.10
N LEU A 498 -4.60 13.06 31.15
CA LEU A 498 -3.44 13.58 30.42
C LEU A 498 -3.84 14.74 29.49
N ALA A 499 -4.87 14.58 28.66
CA ALA A 499 -5.32 15.66 27.79
C ALA A 499 -5.89 16.86 28.56
N ALA A 500 -6.57 16.62 29.69
CA ALA A 500 -7.00 17.67 30.61
C ALA A 500 -5.80 18.40 31.24
N MET A 501 -4.72 17.67 31.54
CA MET A 501 -3.48 18.27 32.01
C MET A 501 -2.86 19.22 30.97
N PHE A 502 -2.77 18.80 29.69
CA PHE A 502 -2.22 19.65 28.63
C PHE A 502 -3.06 20.90 28.35
N LYS A 503 -4.38 20.84 28.55
CA LYS A 503 -5.24 22.03 28.47
C LYS A 503 -4.84 23.14 29.45
N GLN A 504 -4.12 22.84 30.53
CA GLN A 504 -3.67 23.86 31.50
C GLN A 504 -2.60 24.81 30.96
N PHE A 505 -1.93 24.51 29.84
CA PHE A 505 -0.93 25.39 29.23
C PHE A 505 -1.52 26.59 28.49
N GLU A 506 -2.86 26.67 28.41
CA GLU A 506 -3.58 27.82 27.90
C GLU A 506 -4.88 28.04 28.69
N THR A 507 -5.36 29.27 28.78
CA THR A 507 -6.69 29.51 29.36
C THR A 507 -7.77 28.93 28.44
N PRO A 508 -8.90 28.44 28.96
CA PRO A 508 -9.96 27.86 28.12
C PRO A 508 -10.40 28.80 26.97
N GLN A 509 -10.52 30.10 27.26
CA GLN A 509 -10.92 31.11 26.28
C GLN A 509 -9.87 31.30 25.18
N ASN A 510 -8.60 31.39 25.54
CA ASN A 510 -7.53 31.56 24.56
C ASN A 510 -7.31 30.30 23.71
N LEU A 511 -7.48 29.11 24.28
CA LEU A 511 -7.37 27.86 23.54
C LEU A 511 -8.49 27.75 22.49
N GLU A 512 -9.72 28.12 22.86
CA GLU A 512 -10.83 28.23 21.92
C GLU A 512 -10.56 29.30 20.85
N ASN A 513 -10.12 30.49 21.24
CA ASN A 513 -9.81 31.58 20.30
C ASN A 513 -8.69 31.18 19.32
N TRP A 514 -7.67 30.46 19.81
CA TRP A 514 -6.61 29.90 18.98
C TRP A 514 -7.18 28.92 17.96
N LEU A 515 -8.09 28.03 18.37
CA LEU A 515 -8.76 27.08 17.46
C LEU A 515 -9.63 27.81 16.41
N LYS A 516 -10.42 28.81 16.83
CA LYS A 516 -11.22 29.65 15.92
C LYS A 516 -10.33 30.38 14.91
N ALA A 517 -9.19 30.89 15.35
CA ALA A 517 -8.26 31.63 14.50
C ALA A 517 -7.56 30.75 13.45
N ILE A 518 -7.34 29.46 13.72
CA ILE A 518 -6.70 28.55 12.75
C ILE A 518 -7.69 27.90 11.78
N THR A 519 -8.93 27.63 12.20
CA THR A 519 -9.93 26.98 11.35
C THR A 519 -10.89 27.95 10.66
N GLY A 520 -11.08 29.15 11.20
CA GLY A 520 -12.09 30.11 10.72
C GLY A 520 -13.52 29.83 11.20
N ASN A 521 -13.77 28.69 11.86
CA ASN A 521 -15.09 28.38 12.40
C ASN A 521 -15.33 29.11 13.73
N THR A 522 -16.02 30.24 13.69
CA THR A 522 -16.30 31.06 14.88
C THR A 522 -17.38 30.48 15.79
N GLN A 523 -18.13 29.47 15.32
CA GLN A 523 -19.29 28.89 16.02
C GLN A 523 -18.93 27.76 17.00
N LEU A 524 -17.67 27.29 17.00
CA LEU A 524 -17.24 26.20 17.86
C LEU A 524 -17.18 26.61 19.35
N GLU A 525 -17.26 25.62 20.24
CA GLU A 525 -17.02 25.76 21.68
C GLU A 525 -15.97 24.74 22.13
N PHE A 526 -14.88 25.21 22.75
CA PHE A 526 -13.78 24.32 23.15
C PHE A 526 -13.19 24.69 24.50
N ARG A 527 -14.02 24.64 25.54
CA ARG A 527 -13.67 25.11 26.90
C ARG A 527 -13.76 24.01 27.95
N GLY A 528 -14.44 22.90 27.63
CA GLY A 528 -14.69 21.78 28.52
C GLY A 528 -13.45 20.97 28.90
N ARG A 529 -13.66 20.04 29.85
CA ARG A 529 -12.70 18.98 30.20
C ARG A 529 -13.06 17.67 29.50
N TYR A 530 -12.30 16.61 29.79
CA TYR A 530 -12.55 15.26 29.30
C TYR A 530 -13.12 14.35 30.42
N GLY A 531 -13.98 14.89 31.29
CA GLY A 531 -14.63 14.13 32.35
C GLY A 531 -13.77 13.75 33.56
N GLU A 532 -12.45 14.00 33.52
CA GLU A 532 -11.52 13.65 34.61
C GLU A 532 -10.68 14.85 35.09
N GLY A 533 -10.09 14.70 36.28
CA GLY A 533 -9.13 15.64 36.85
C GLY A 533 -7.79 15.62 36.11
N ASN A 534 -6.98 16.67 36.28
CA ASN A 534 -5.67 16.76 35.65
C ASN A 534 -4.71 15.73 36.26
N PHE A 535 -3.95 15.02 35.42
CA PHE A 535 -2.92 14.08 35.87
C PHE A 535 -1.84 14.77 36.74
N ILE A 536 -1.30 15.90 36.27
CA ILE A 536 -0.46 16.79 37.07
C ILE A 536 -1.18 18.13 37.22
N GLN A 537 -1.30 18.63 38.46
CA GLN A 537 -1.85 19.95 38.73
C GLN A 537 -0.79 21.03 38.49
N ALA A 538 -1.16 22.09 37.75
CA ALA A 538 -0.28 23.21 37.39
C ALA A 538 1.10 22.77 36.83
N PRO A 539 1.14 21.98 35.74
CA PRO A 539 2.38 21.47 35.17
C PRO A 539 3.28 22.59 34.61
N GLU A 540 4.56 22.28 34.50
CA GLU A 540 5.52 23.01 33.66
C GLU A 540 6.10 22.07 32.60
N LEU A 541 6.36 22.61 31.41
CA LEU A 541 7.13 21.95 30.36
C LEU A 541 8.57 22.44 30.46
N TRP A 542 9.49 21.53 30.77
CA TRP A 542 10.92 21.79 30.89
C TRP A 542 11.68 21.14 29.76
N ASP A 543 12.60 21.88 29.14
CA ASP A 543 13.47 21.38 28.09
C ASP A 543 14.75 20.81 28.71
N GLN A 544 15.06 19.55 28.43
CA GLN A 544 16.25 18.89 28.97
C GLN A 544 17.55 19.42 28.38
N HIS A 545 17.53 19.80 27.11
CA HIS A 545 18.70 20.24 26.37
C HIS A 545 19.02 21.71 26.67
N LEU A 546 18.01 22.59 26.56
CA LEU A 546 18.12 24.03 26.87
C LEU A 546 18.14 24.31 28.38
N ARG A 547 17.84 23.29 29.21
CA ARG A 547 17.83 23.34 30.68
C ARG A 547 16.94 24.45 31.27
N ARG A 548 15.85 24.80 30.59
CA ARG A 548 14.92 25.86 31.02
C ARG A 548 13.46 25.44 30.94
N VAL A 549 12.62 26.14 31.66
CA VAL A 549 11.16 25.98 31.54
C VAL A 549 10.70 26.71 30.27
N LEU A 550 10.06 25.98 29.36
CA LEU A 550 9.51 26.51 28.11
C LEU A 550 8.11 27.09 28.32
N LEU A 551 7.24 26.37 29.04
CA LEU A 551 5.87 26.80 29.34
C LEU A 551 5.48 26.44 30.77
N ARG A 552 4.56 27.24 31.31
CA ARG A 552 3.92 27.02 32.61
C ARG A 552 2.43 26.99 32.41
N ALA A 553 1.73 26.23 33.26
CA ALA A 553 0.28 26.30 33.31
C ALA A 553 -0.19 27.75 33.54
N SER A 554 -1.14 28.20 32.72
CA SER A 554 -1.70 29.56 32.75
C SER A 554 -2.86 29.70 33.74
N GLY A 555 -3.36 28.60 34.30
CA GLY A 555 -4.54 28.58 35.17
C GLY A 555 -5.85 28.79 34.40
N GLY A 556 -6.98 28.73 35.10
CA GLY A 556 -8.32 28.86 34.53
C GLY A 556 -9.22 27.67 34.82
N SER A 557 -10.51 27.94 35.10
CA SER A 557 -11.51 26.89 35.32
C SER A 557 -12.09 26.48 33.96
N HIS A 558 -11.86 25.23 33.56
CA HIS A 558 -12.48 24.64 32.38
C HIS A 558 -13.95 24.31 32.69
N ARG A 559 -14.86 24.94 31.93
CA ARG A 559 -16.32 24.75 31.98
C ARG A 559 -16.86 24.82 30.55
N GLY A 560 -18.02 24.21 30.30
CA GLY A 560 -18.61 24.14 28.97
C GLY A 560 -18.17 22.89 28.22
N ASP A 561 -18.39 22.91 26.90
CA ASP A 561 -18.28 21.72 26.05
C ASP A 561 -16.99 21.69 25.22
N ASN A 562 -16.79 20.60 24.50
CA ASN A 562 -15.75 20.43 23.47
C ASN A 562 -16.42 20.14 22.11
N SER A 563 -17.30 21.05 21.70
CA SER A 563 -18.13 20.94 20.51
C SER A 563 -17.46 21.61 19.31
N ILE A 564 -16.96 20.80 18.38
CA ILE A 564 -16.29 21.26 17.16
C ILE A 564 -16.82 20.48 15.95
N SER A 565 -16.52 20.92 14.74
CA SER A 565 -17.01 20.27 13.52
C SER A 565 -16.04 19.21 12.97
N THR A 566 -16.52 18.32 12.10
CA THR A 566 -15.64 17.38 11.38
C THR A 566 -14.68 18.12 10.45
N TYR A 567 -15.09 19.29 9.93
CA TYR A 567 -14.19 20.21 9.23
C TYR A 567 -13.02 20.65 10.11
N ASP A 568 -13.26 21.10 11.35
CA ASP A 568 -12.20 21.59 12.23
C ASP A 568 -11.13 20.52 12.49
N MET A 569 -11.53 19.28 12.75
CA MET A 569 -10.58 18.17 12.95
C MET A 569 -9.86 17.77 11.67
N THR A 570 -10.57 17.71 10.54
CA THR A 570 -9.96 17.42 9.23
C THR A 570 -8.94 18.50 8.86
N ARG A 571 -9.26 19.76 9.15
CA ARG A 571 -8.38 20.91 8.98
C ARG A 571 -7.12 20.80 9.83
N LEU A 572 -7.25 20.45 11.11
CA LEU A 572 -6.10 20.29 11.99
C LEU A 572 -5.16 19.14 11.59
N VAL A 573 -5.72 17.97 11.27
CA VAL A 573 -4.89 16.81 10.91
C VAL A 573 -4.18 17.02 9.56
N THR A 574 -4.82 17.69 8.61
CA THR A 574 -4.19 18.08 7.35
C THR A 574 -3.17 19.19 7.52
N MET A 575 -3.42 20.18 8.37
CA MET A 575 -2.42 21.19 8.75
C MET A 575 -1.18 20.56 9.37
N LEU A 576 -1.34 19.56 10.23
CA LEU A 576 -0.24 18.81 10.82
C LEU A 576 0.56 18.06 9.76
N ALA A 577 -0.11 17.25 8.92
CA ALA A 577 0.56 16.40 7.96
C ALA A 577 1.22 17.18 6.80
N TRP A 578 0.57 18.24 6.33
CA TRP A 578 1.07 19.06 5.22
C TRP A 578 1.87 20.29 5.66
N HIS A 579 2.11 20.50 6.96
CA HIS A 579 2.82 21.68 7.50
C HIS A 579 4.04 22.12 6.68
N PRO A 580 4.94 21.22 6.21
CA PRO A 580 6.12 21.61 5.43
C PRO A 580 5.84 22.24 4.06
N TYR A 581 4.61 22.09 3.55
CA TYR A 581 4.15 22.51 2.22
C TYR A 581 3.16 23.67 2.25
N LEU A 582 2.69 24.03 3.44
CA LEU A 582 1.77 25.14 3.62
C LEU A 582 2.52 26.49 3.56
N SER A 583 1.83 27.51 3.06
CA SER A 583 2.28 28.89 3.23
C SER A 583 2.38 29.22 4.73
N ILE A 584 3.22 30.19 5.08
CA ILE A 584 3.35 30.64 6.48
C ILE A 584 2.00 31.07 7.06
N ASP A 585 1.07 31.56 6.24
CA ASP A 585 -0.27 31.99 6.64
C ASP A 585 -1.25 30.83 6.82
N ALA A 586 -0.98 29.66 6.22
CA ALA A 586 -1.77 28.45 6.36
C ALA A 586 -1.23 27.44 7.39
N GLN A 587 0.03 27.60 7.83
CA GLN A 587 0.67 26.74 8.82
C GLN A 587 0.06 26.86 10.23
N LEU A 588 0.30 25.84 11.07
CA LEU A 588 0.09 25.97 12.52
C LEU A 588 0.97 27.11 13.06
N PRO A 589 0.41 28.11 13.78
CA PRO A 589 1.11 29.35 14.06
C PRO A 589 2.36 29.10 14.92
N GLY A 590 3.52 29.48 14.40
CA GLY A 590 4.83 29.37 15.06
C GLY A 590 5.39 27.95 15.20
N ALA A 591 4.59 26.91 14.97
CA ALA A 591 5.03 25.51 15.08
C ALA A 591 6.19 25.20 14.13
N GLN A 592 7.24 24.57 14.63
CA GLN A 592 8.35 24.09 13.82
C GLN A 592 8.18 22.60 13.49
N TRP A 593 8.70 22.20 12.32
CA TRP A 593 8.55 20.84 11.84
C TRP A 593 9.13 19.80 12.81
N HIS A 594 10.34 20.04 13.34
CA HIS A 594 11.02 19.13 14.29
C HIS A 594 10.14 18.74 15.48
N SER A 595 9.38 19.69 16.05
CA SER A 595 8.46 19.45 17.17
C SER A 595 7.15 18.78 16.75
N LEU A 596 6.71 18.97 15.50
CA LEU A 596 5.53 18.30 14.96
C LEU A 596 5.79 16.82 14.65
N GLU A 597 7.04 16.43 14.38
CA GLU A 597 7.42 15.03 14.15
C GLU A 597 7.05 14.14 15.34
N SER A 598 7.19 14.63 16.58
CA SER A 598 6.78 13.95 17.81
C SER A 598 5.30 13.61 17.81
N ILE A 599 4.45 14.56 17.42
CA ILE A 599 3.00 14.38 17.34
C ILE A 599 2.64 13.39 16.23
N ILE A 600 3.30 13.49 15.07
CA ILE A 600 3.09 12.58 13.93
C ILE A 600 3.40 11.14 14.33
N ARG A 601 4.55 10.89 14.99
CA ARG A 601 4.92 9.55 15.47
C ARG A 601 3.95 9.04 16.54
N ALA A 602 3.52 9.91 17.47
CA ALA A 602 2.54 9.55 18.49
C ALA A 602 1.17 9.18 17.88
N MET A 603 0.69 9.94 16.90
CA MET A 603 -0.56 9.64 16.18
C MET A 603 -0.44 8.41 15.26
N GLY A 604 0.78 8.02 14.86
CA GLY A 604 1.02 6.82 14.05
C GLY A 604 0.83 5.51 14.82
N VAL A 605 0.88 5.56 16.16
CA VAL A 605 0.64 4.39 17.04
C VAL A 605 -0.77 4.36 17.65
N ASP A 606 -1.72 5.13 17.11
CA ASP A 606 -3.13 5.13 17.54
C ASP A 606 -3.79 3.76 17.34
N SER A 607 -4.81 3.50 18.15
CA SER A 607 -5.43 2.18 18.22
C SER A 607 -6.36 1.86 17.04
N ALA A 608 -6.95 2.87 16.40
CA ALA A 608 -7.89 2.67 15.29
C ALA A 608 -7.18 2.50 13.94
N ARG A 609 -7.13 1.26 13.45
CA ARG A 609 -6.49 0.90 12.18
C ARG A 609 -7.49 0.66 11.04
N TYR A 610 -8.56 1.45 10.93
CA TYR A 610 -9.50 1.35 9.80
C TYR A 610 -8.83 1.53 8.43
N LEU A 611 -7.80 2.38 8.36
CA LEU A 611 -7.00 2.52 7.15
C LEU A 611 -6.25 1.24 6.77
N ASP A 612 -5.73 0.48 7.73
CA ASP A 612 -5.11 -0.84 7.45
C ASP A 612 -6.16 -1.83 6.96
N VAL A 613 -7.35 -1.80 7.56
CA VAL A 613 -8.49 -2.64 7.16
C VAL A 613 -8.90 -2.32 5.72
N ALA A 614 -8.97 -1.03 5.36
CA ALA A 614 -9.25 -0.57 4.01
C ALA A 614 -8.16 -0.97 3.01
N ILE A 615 -6.89 -0.68 3.31
CA ILE A 615 -5.75 -1.02 2.45
C ILE A 615 -5.68 -2.53 2.19
N ALA A 616 -5.83 -3.32 3.26
CA ALA A 616 -5.90 -4.77 3.13
C ALA A 616 -7.10 -5.16 2.27
N ARG A 617 -8.31 -4.65 2.54
CA ARG A 617 -9.52 -5.02 1.80
C ARG A 617 -9.44 -4.73 0.31
N LEU A 618 -8.83 -3.60 -0.04
CA LEU A 618 -8.69 -3.13 -1.42
C LEU A 618 -7.49 -3.76 -2.16
N GLY A 619 -6.74 -4.66 -1.50
CA GLY A 619 -5.56 -5.30 -2.11
C GLY A 619 -4.39 -4.34 -2.34
N LEU A 620 -4.39 -3.18 -1.69
CA LEU A 620 -3.42 -2.12 -1.92
C LEU A 620 -2.06 -2.39 -1.28
N ALA A 621 -1.97 -3.30 -0.31
CA ALA A 621 -0.78 -3.51 0.52
C ALA A 621 0.52 -3.74 -0.27
N GLU A 622 0.44 -4.43 -1.41
CA GLU A 622 1.61 -4.79 -2.24
C GLU A 622 1.94 -3.75 -3.32
N VAL A 623 1.07 -2.76 -3.52
CA VAL A 623 1.17 -1.77 -4.61
C VAL A 623 1.26 -0.34 -4.09
N ILE A 624 1.39 -0.16 -2.77
CA ILE A 624 1.64 1.15 -2.18
C ILE A 624 3.04 1.23 -1.59
N ALA A 625 3.65 2.39 -1.65
CA ALA A 625 4.97 2.63 -1.06
C ALA A 625 4.98 3.85 -0.13
N SER A 626 5.83 3.78 0.90
CA SER A 626 6.02 4.84 1.91
C SER A 626 4.71 5.29 2.59
N PRO A 627 3.89 4.36 3.12
CA PRO A 627 2.61 4.72 3.71
C PRO A 627 2.81 5.57 4.97
N VAL A 628 1.98 6.59 5.12
CA VAL A 628 1.81 7.38 6.34
C VAL A 628 0.36 7.25 6.76
N ILE A 629 0.13 6.79 8.00
CA ILE A 629 -1.19 6.62 8.58
C ILE A 629 -1.16 7.18 10.00
N ILE A 630 -1.73 8.35 10.20
CA ILE A 630 -1.90 8.93 11.53
C ILE A 630 -3.39 9.06 11.83
N SER A 631 -3.79 8.79 13.06
CA SER A 631 -5.20 8.86 13.43
C SER A 631 -5.43 9.24 14.88
N LYS A 632 -6.69 9.56 15.16
CA LYS A 632 -7.26 9.65 16.50
C LYS A 632 -8.73 9.26 16.45
N LEU A 633 -9.12 8.33 17.32
CA LEU A 633 -10.53 7.97 17.51
C LEU A 633 -11.17 8.62 18.75
N GLY A 634 -12.50 8.73 18.73
CA GLY A 634 -13.37 8.86 19.89
C GLY A 634 -14.47 7.81 19.84
N PHE A 635 -14.74 7.11 20.94
CA PHE A 635 -15.77 6.07 20.98
C PHE A 635 -16.43 6.08 22.34
N GLY A 636 -17.75 5.92 22.36
CA GLY A 636 -18.49 5.81 23.60
C GLY A 636 -20.01 5.86 23.41
N ARG A 637 -20.71 5.51 24.48
CA ARG A 637 -22.17 5.69 24.55
C ARG A 637 -22.50 7.06 25.12
N SER A 638 -23.26 7.85 24.38
CA SER A 638 -23.79 9.11 24.89
C SER A 638 -24.92 8.82 25.88
N GLY A 639 -24.74 9.24 27.13
CA GLY A 639 -25.78 9.16 28.16
C GLY A 639 -26.98 10.08 27.87
N ILE A 640 -26.74 11.21 27.19
CA ILE A 640 -27.78 12.20 26.84
C ILE A 640 -28.55 11.78 25.58
N ARG A 641 -27.83 11.32 24.55
CA ARG A 641 -28.43 10.94 23.25
C ARG A 641 -28.91 9.48 23.24
N HIS A 642 -28.58 8.72 24.30
CA HIS A 642 -28.92 7.30 24.50
C HIS A 642 -28.55 6.43 23.29
N ARG A 643 -27.33 6.62 22.76
CA ARG A 643 -26.83 5.95 21.55
C ARG A 643 -25.32 5.79 21.58
N THR A 644 -24.78 4.80 20.89
CA THR A 644 -23.33 4.67 20.67
C THR A 644 -22.88 5.62 19.55
N GLU A 645 -21.74 6.26 19.75
CA GLU A 645 -21.10 7.17 18.81
C GLU A 645 -19.63 6.80 18.62
N LEU A 646 -19.15 6.99 17.40
CA LEU A 646 -17.80 6.67 16.99
C LEU A 646 -17.29 7.77 16.07
N VAL A 647 -16.15 8.35 16.43
CA VAL A 647 -15.46 9.40 15.68
C VAL A 647 -14.14 8.84 15.21
N TYR A 648 -13.85 8.96 13.93
CA TYR A 648 -12.55 8.60 13.36
C TYR A 648 -11.96 9.80 12.64
N THR A 649 -10.85 10.33 13.14
CA THR A 649 -10.04 11.34 12.45
C THR A 649 -8.76 10.68 11.99
N ALA A 650 -8.40 10.85 10.72
CA ALA A 650 -7.19 10.28 10.17
C ALA A 650 -6.61 11.12 9.03
N TYR A 651 -5.31 10.92 8.79
CA TYR A 651 -4.63 11.31 7.57
C TYR A 651 -3.91 10.10 6.99
N VAL A 652 -4.02 9.93 5.68
CA VAL A 652 -3.33 8.89 4.92
C VAL A 652 -2.56 9.50 3.76
N GLN A 653 -1.35 9.00 3.53
CA GLN A 653 -0.56 9.28 2.34
C GLN A 653 0.21 8.05 1.89
N PHE A 654 0.28 7.80 0.58
CA PHE A 654 1.14 6.76 0.01
C PHE A 654 1.37 6.99 -1.48
N TRP A 655 2.48 6.46 -2.00
CA TRP A 655 2.72 6.33 -3.42
C TRP A 655 1.92 5.15 -3.96
N ASP A 656 1.13 5.39 -4.99
CA ASP A 656 0.19 4.43 -5.51
C ASP A 656 0.68 3.85 -6.84
N GLN A 657 1.10 2.59 -6.83
CA GLN A 657 1.79 1.93 -7.94
C GLN A 657 0.87 0.98 -8.73
N HIS A 658 -0.43 0.94 -8.42
CA HIS A 658 -1.38 0.11 -9.16
C HIS A 658 -1.58 0.63 -10.59
N ARG A 659 -1.93 -0.24 -11.54
CA ARG A 659 -1.96 0.10 -12.98
C ARG A 659 -3.33 -0.14 -13.63
N CYS A 660 -4.39 0.28 -12.96
CA CYS A 660 -5.74 0.18 -13.49
C CYS A 660 -5.91 1.11 -14.70
N GLY A 661 -5.78 0.55 -15.90
CA GLY A 661 -6.02 1.24 -17.17
C GLY A 661 -4.96 2.28 -17.57
N SER A 662 -3.79 2.32 -16.92
CA SER A 662 -2.73 3.29 -17.26
C SER A 662 -1.70 2.72 -18.24
N SER A 663 -1.34 3.54 -19.23
CA SER A 663 -0.26 3.25 -20.18
C SER A 663 1.07 3.10 -19.44
N THR A 664 1.84 2.08 -19.79
CA THR A 664 3.21 1.87 -19.30
C THR A 664 4.06 3.15 -19.47
N GLY A 665 4.44 3.82 -18.38
CA GLY A 665 5.34 4.98 -18.42
C GLY A 665 5.00 6.17 -17.51
N VAL A 666 3.87 6.18 -16.80
CA VAL A 666 3.52 7.27 -15.88
C VAL A 666 4.09 6.99 -14.48
N SER A 667 4.67 8.01 -13.84
CA SER A 667 5.14 7.94 -12.45
C SER A 667 3.98 7.59 -11.50
N PRO A 668 4.18 6.75 -10.48
CA PRO A 668 3.16 6.45 -9.48
C PRO A 668 2.58 7.72 -8.86
N PRO A 669 1.25 7.94 -8.88
CA PRO A 669 0.65 9.10 -8.21
C PRO A 669 0.86 9.05 -6.69
N LEU A 670 1.14 10.21 -6.08
CA LEU A 670 1.02 10.36 -4.63
C LEU A 670 -0.45 10.55 -4.26
N ARG A 671 -0.99 9.64 -3.45
CA ARG A 671 -2.34 9.77 -2.89
C ARG A 671 -2.22 10.34 -1.49
N SER A 672 -2.99 11.39 -1.18
CA SER A 672 -3.08 11.92 0.19
C SER A 672 -4.46 12.47 0.49
N LEU A 673 -4.97 12.18 1.68
CA LEU A 673 -6.20 12.79 2.20
C LEU A 673 -6.21 12.84 3.72
N GLY A 674 -6.87 13.87 4.26
CA GLY A 674 -7.34 13.89 5.65
C GLY A 674 -8.85 13.66 5.71
N MET A 675 -9.32 13.05 6.79
CA MET A 675 -10.75 12.84 7.01
C MET A 675 -11.11 12.85 8.49
N THR A 676 -12.35 13.27 8.77
CA THR A 676 -13.02 13.05 10.05
C THR A 676 -14.45 12.58 9.80
N LEU A 677 -14.82 11.44 10.40
CA LEU A 677 -16.14 10.83 10.29
C LEU A 677 -16.77 10.71 11.67
N ILE A 678 -18.09 10.89 11.76
CA ILE A 678 -18.90 10.62 12.95
C ILE A 678 -19.98 9.63 12.59
N GLY A 679 -19.84 8.43 13.13
CA GLY A 679 -20.87 7.41 13.16
C GLY A 679 -21.73 7.50 14.42
N ALA A 680 -23.03 7.24 14.30
CA ALA A 680 -23.89 7.07 15.46
C ALA A 680 -24.97 6.01 15.21
N LYS A 681 -25.31 5.22 16.23
CA LYS A 681 -26.33 4.17 16.11
C LYS A 681 -27.17 4.03 17.36
N LYS A 682 -28.50 3.89 17.19
CA LYS A 682 -29.49 3.78 18.28
C LYS A 682 -30.42 2.60 18.02
N LEU A 683 -30.16 1.48 18.68
CA LEU A 683 -30.93 0.24 18.60
C LEU A 683 -31.44 -0.23 19.97
N GLY A 684 -31.06 0.45 21.06
CA GLY A 684 -31.42 0.08 22.43
C GLY A 684 -30.53 -1.00 23.05
N ASN A 685 -29.56 -1.52 22.30
CA ASN A 685 -28.56 -2.49 22.77
C ASN A 685 -27.16 -1.96 22.46
N GLY A 686 -26.36 -1.67 23.49
CA GLY A 686 -25.06 -1.03 23.35
C GLY A 686 -24.02 -1.85 22.60
N ASP A 687 -23.98 -3.17 22.83
CA ASP A 687 -23.05 -4.06 22.14
C ASP A 687 -23.38 -4.17 20.66
N ARG A 688 -24.67 -4.33 20.35
CA ARG A 688 -25.14 -4.38 18.97
C ARG A 688 -24.92 -3.05 18.24
N GLU A 689 -25.18 -1.93 18.90
CA GLU A 689 -24.88 -0.61 18.35
C GLU A 689 -23.38 -0.45 18.07
N ALA A 690 -22.51 -0.86 19.00
CA ALA A 690 -21.06 -0.74 18.86
C ALA A 690 -20.50 -1.60 17.73
N THR A 691 -20.83 -2.89 17.70
CA THR A 691 -20.38 -3.83 16.66
C THR A 691 -20.87 -3.46 15.27
N GLU A 692 -22.15 -3.11 15.12
CA GLU A 692 -22.67 -2.66 13.83
C GLU A 692 -22.05 -1.33 13.38
N LEU A 693 -21.73 -0.43 14.33
CA LEU A 693 -21.09 0.85 14.01
C LEU A 693 -19.61 0.70 13.69
N ASP A 694 -18.89 -0.24 14.31
CA ASP A 694 -17.49 -0.52 14.01
C ASP A 694 -17.33 -1.07 12.58
N ALA A 695 -18.11 -2.09 12.24
CA ALA A 695 -18.17 -2.64 10.87
C ALA A 695 -18.59 -1.57 9.85
N ARG A 696 -19.53 -0.69 10.21
CA ARG A 696 -19.94 0.43 9.35
C ARG A 696 -18.78 1.40 9.14
N MET A 697 -18.11 1.85 10.19
CA MET A 697 -16.98 2.77 10.06
C MET A 697 -15.88 2.17 9.18
N ALA A 698 -15.55 0.89 9.36
CA ALA A 698 -14.60 0.17 8.51
C ALA A 698 -15.02 0.14 7.04
N ALA A 699 -16.30 -0.12 6.74
CA ALA A 699 -16.82 -0.15 5.37
C ALA A 699 -16.78 1.22 4.70
N GLU A 700 -17.15 2.29 5.42
CA GLU A 700 -17.19 3.64 4.87
C GLU A 700 -15.79 4.22 4.67
N VAL A 701 -14.84 3.96 5.58
CA VAL A 701 -13.41 4.28 5.37
C VAL A 701 -12.86 3.52 4.16
N THR A 702 -13.24 2.25 4.00
CA THR A 702 -12.86 1.45 2.81
C THR A 702 -13.38 2.08 1.52
N GLU A 703 -14.63 2.55 1.50
CA GLU A 703 -15.19 3.23 0.32
C GLU A 703 -14.47 4.55 0.02
N ILE A 704 -14.13 5.34 1.04
CA ILE A 704 -13.35 6.58 0.85
C ILE A 704 -11.99 6.27 0.24
N VAL A 705 -11.26 5.28 0.76
CA VAL A 705 -9.95 4.89 0.21
C VAL A 705 -10.08 4.32 -1.20
N ARG A 706 -11.13 3.53 -1.49
CA ARG A 706 -11.41 3.03 -2.84
C ARG A 706 -11.58 4.19 -3.82
N ARG A 707 -12.44 5.16 -3.48
CA ARG A 707 -12.69 6.34 -4.32
C ARG A 707 -11.47 7.27 -4.43
N LEU A 708 -10.57 7.29 -3.44
CA LEU A 708 -9.30 7.99 -3.53
C LEU A 708 -8.41 7.38 -4.62
N VAL A 709 -8.25 6.05 -4.62
CA VAL A 709 -7.36 5.38 -5.58
C VAL A 709 -7.98 5.25 -6.98
N THR A 710 -9.32 5.25 -7.10
CA THR A 710 -10.04 5.28 -8.39
C THR A 710 -10.38 6.68 -8.88
N ASP A 711 -9.88 7.74 -8.24
CA ASP A 711 -10.12 9.15 -8.58
C ASP A 711 -11.59 9.60 -8.51
N GLU A 712 -12.50 8.77 -8.00
CA GLU A 712 -13.93 9.10 -7.88
C GLU A 712 -14.21 10.22 -6.87
N LEU A 713 -13.34 10.46 -5.88
CA LEU A 713 -13.47 11.61 -4.97
C LEU A 713 -13.14 12.96 -5.65
N LEU A 714 -12.45 12.95 -6.79
CA LEU A 714 -12.19 14.16 -7.59
C LEU A 714 -13.31 14.44 -8.60
N LEU A 715 -14.27 13.51 -8.77
CA LEU A 715 -15.40 13.67 -9.67
C LEU A 715 -16.70 14.01 -8.92
N SER A 716 -16.68 13.99 -7.59
CA SER A 716 -17.85 14.05 -6.68
C SER A 716 -18.18 15.43 -6.14
#